data_AF-G4HJ38-F1
#
_entry.id   AF-G4HJ38-F1
#
_cell.length_a   1.000
_cell.length_b   1.000
_cell.length_c   1.000
_cell.angle_alpha   90.00
_cell.angle_beta   90.00
_cell.angle_gamma   90.00
#
_symmetry.space_group_name_H-M   'P 1'
#
loop_
_entity.id
_entity.type
_entity.pdbx_description
1 polymer ?
#
loop_
_entity_poly.entity_id
_entity_poly.type
_entity_poly.pdbx_seq_one_letter_code
_entity_poly.pdbx_strand_id
1 'polypeptide(L)'
;MKKMSIMLAVLLIFSAVLAPLASAASGVRAGNASIPSEADGWVWVGTAEELAYIDRNQASYLDRNIRLTGDIDMTGYDWVPLADEATVFSGIFDGRGHRIKGLTIAGGALQFTGFFGRVSGTIRNLDVTVQVNGGSYAGGLVGHLIGGSIINSHSQGTVTAGDTGYVSAAGGLAGAANGDSSILRSSSSAAVKSGDTPNQYAGGLVGSQGAGAINDSYATGTVTNSGGGYYYFGGGLAGQLIYGTIANSYSSAAVMQSGSAIYYAVGGFIGTMAVATINASYYDIAASSLTTGVGSGDIIDSPHLTGLTTNDMKAASNYHDWDFTDLWAMDAGVNGGYPYLRPGILTTDLPRAIKDAPYSIAMDAFDGSRGGLTWNAYGLPDGLSMTAYGMIEGSPKESGTFTVAVSATDAGRSTVSTVLTLHVDESAPDINGFVVSPGSANGSTSVTAVPSDPSHMFAYLLGPDAGVRPLRGDALPGEAVLYSLGTDILHPIPGQYLQVFEVDEQKSIEAWSSVQVEAAHIQDQVRVTGVTLDQTELTLAVGAASQKLTAVLTPVNATNPAVAWASSDPAVAAVSQSGEVTPIAEGTAVITVTTADGGYTASATVMVQSAPVATGTVIGSVYGIGNTPLTGASVSAGGVTDVTYANGDFALTNVTAGIHTLTVTAEGYGSHTTTVNVLAGETADVGRIDLSAANPPVLETPEPVESPSYSGGPSSAPVPAPTADPRMTVTINGQHVRVTIKKEQEPDGRTVLRLIPGAELVRSWAAGGDEIVIDIDNEEPVVKVDLPAEALQELLAARPNAAIRIGVNGASYSVPLHVLSDLRNRATVTIAIAKMTKSASRELEEELARQGYVMLAEPTSFDLYGDGDERLEAEGTYMERTFSMNAVADPDRSTVIRVDDAGKRFVPSVFEGETATLFSAHNGAYTAVHSDRTFEDMRGHWAQDDIERMANKLIVNGSADGRFDPNRTVTRAEFVAMLARALELADKPQRASYSDVAPNEAWYAGAVGAASAAGLIEGYADGSFRPDAGVTREQAAVMLGRAVRYAGELPQQDASVLERFSDHAEVSGWAQGPAAELLAAGMIEGIGNAAFAPQAFATRAQSAALLHRMLHYLNFIN
;
A
#
# COMPACT_ATOMS: atom_id res chain seq x y z
N MET A 1 39.68 14.42 86.31
CA MET A 1 39.27 15.84 86.47
C MET A 1 38.94 16.37 85.08
N LYS A 2 37.93 17.26 84.90
CA LYS A 2 37.67 18.17 83.73
C LYS A 2 37.81 17.59 82.29
N LYS A 3 36.97 17.88 81.29
CA LYS A 3 35.59 18.42 81.11
C LYS A 3 35.38 18.48 79.57
N MET A 4 34.15 18.36 79.05
CA MET A 4 33.58 19.01 77.82
C MET A 4 34.48 19.21 76.57
N SER A 5 34.15 18.86 75.32
CA SER A 5 32.95 18.37 74.60
C SER A 5 33.48 17.58 73.37
N ILE A 6 32.75 16.77 72.59
CA ILE A 6 31.41 16.90 71.98
C ILE A 6 30.77 15.50 71.90
N MET A 7 29.53 15.35 72.39
CA MET A 7 28.77 14.09 72.34
C MET A 7 27.27 14.40 72.36
N LEU A 8 26.76 15.11 71.35
CA LEU A 8 25.35 15.54 71.28
C LEU A 8 24.91 15.89 69.85
N ALA A 9 24.92 14.92 68.92
CA ALA A 9 24.50 15.15 67.53
C ALA A 9 23.95 13.94 66.74
N VAL A 10 23.81 12.74 67.34
CA VAL A 10 23.39 11.52 66.60
C VAL A 10 22.41 10.66 67.41
N LEU A 11 21.44 11.28 68.11
CA LEU A 11 20.47 10.53 68.93
C LEU A 11 19.11 11.24 69.06
N LEU A 12 18.52 11.71 67.95
CA LEU A 12 17.17 12.32 67.99
C LEU A 12 16.38 12.32 66.65
N ILE A 13 16.49 11.27 65.82
CA ILE A 13 15.55 11.03 64.70
C ILE A 13 15.20 9.54 64.62
N PHE A 14 14.41 9.03 65.58
CA PHE A 14 13.89 7.65 65.51
C PHE A 14 12.60 7.42 66.33
N SER A 15 11.62 8.34 66.25
CA SER A 15 10.30 8.15 66.90
C SER A 15 9.22 9.15 66.45
N ALA A 16 8.85 9.17 65.15
CA ALA A 16 7.67 9.94 64.69
C ALA A 16 7.07 9.47 63.34
N VAL A 17 6.51 8.25 63.28
CA VAL A 17 5.39 7.95 62.36
C VAL A 17 4.28 7.30 63.17
N LEU A 18 3.52 8.15 63.87
CA LEU A 18 2.24 7.75 64.44
C LEU A 18 1.21 7.75 63.31
N ALA A 19 0.41 6.69 63.17
CA ALA A 19 -0.59 6.62 62.11
C ALA A 19 -1.63 7.74 62.27
N PRO A 20 -1.90 8.54 61.23
CA PRO A 20 -3.10 9.36 61.18
C PRO A 20 -4.30 8.45 60.89
N LEU A 21 -5.00 8.02 61.94
CA LEU A 21 -6.38 7.53 61.82
C LEU A 21 -7.28 8.74 61.48
N ALA A 22 -7.19 9.17 60.23
CA ALA A 22 -7.95 10.26 59.66
C ALA A 22 -8.62 9.75 58.39
N SER A 23 -9.96 9.69 58.40
CA SER A 23 -10.77 9.39 57.22
C SER A 23 -10.77 10.59 56.27
N ALA A 24 -9.62 10.84 55.63
CA ALA A 24 -9.58 11.63 54.41
C ALA A 24 -10.31 10.83 53.33
N ALA A 25 -11.51 11.27 52.95
CA ALA A 25 -12.17 10.74 51.77
C ALA A 25 -11.27 11.05 50.57
N SER A 26 -10.68 10.03 49.96
CA SER A 26 -9.86 10.20 48.77
C SER A 26 -10.74 10.74 47.64
N GLY A 27 -10.48 11.99 47.25
CA GLY A 27 -11.02 12.55 46.01
C GLY A 27 -10.36 11.86 44.85
N VAL A 28 -10.85 10.68 44.49
CA VAL A 28 -10.32 9.84 43.40
C VAL A 28 -10.22 10.68 42.14
N ARG A 29 -9.00 10.80 41.58
CA ARG A 29 -8.82 11.26 40.21
C ARG A 29 -9.29 10.18 39.25
N ALA A 30 -10.61 10.12 39.08
CA ALA A 30 -11.20 9.65 37.83
C ALA A 30 -10.81 10.68 36.77
N GLY A 31 -9.64 10.49 36.16
CA GLY A 31 -9.22 11.28 35.01
C GLY A 31 -10.28 11.16 33.92
N ASN A 32 -10.56 12.27 33.22
CA ASN A 32 -11.33 12.20 31.99
C ASN A 32 -10.61 11.23 31.03
N ALA A 33 -11.36 10.41 30.30
CA ALA A 33 -10.81 9.29 29.56
C ALA A 33 -10.03 9.75 28.31
N SER A 34 -8.76 10.12 28.51
CA SER A 34 -7.75 10.12 27.47
C SER A 34 -7.48 8.68 27.07
N ILE A 35 -8.01 8.28 25.91
CA ILE A 35 -7.69 6.98 25.29
C ILE A 35 -6.31 7.15 24.63
N PRO A 36 -5.32 6.28 24.90
CA PRO A 36 -4.02 6.35 24.23
C PRO A 36 -4.19 6.15 22.72
N SER A 37 -3.41 6.87 21.92
CA SER A 37 -3.43 6.73 20.46
C SER A 37 -2.74 5.43 20.01
N GLU A 38 -3.18 4.90 18.87
CA GLU A 38 -2.56 3.73 18.24
C GLU A 38 -2.01 4.09 16.86
N ALA A 39 -0.72 3.80 16.65
CA ALA A 39 -0.02 3.99 15.37
C ALA A 39 1.11 2.95 15.24
N ASP A 40 1.35 2.46 14.03
CA ASP A 40 2.40 1.48 13.69
C ASP A 40 2.34 0.16 14.52
N GLY A 41 1.14 -0.24 14.94
CA GLY A 41 0.90 -1.39 15.81
C GLY A 41 1.15 -1.14 17.31
N TRP A 42 1.68 0.04 17.67
CA TRP A 42 1.95 0.45 19.05
C TRP A 42 0.81 1.28 19.64
N VAL A 43 0.58 1.10 20.94
CA VAL A 43 -0.20 1.98 21.81
C VAL A 43 0.76 3.02 22.39
N TRP A 44 0.50 4.31 22.17
CA TRP A 44 1.38 5.41 22.58
C TRP A 44 0.85 6.06 23.85
N VAL A 45 1.71 6.24 24.86
CA VAL A 45 1.31 6.69 26.21
C VAL A 45 2.23 7.83 26.70
N GLY A 46 1.68 9.04 26.81
CA GLY A 46 2.42 10.22 27.27
C GLY A 46 1.99 10.75 28.64
N THR A 47 0.87 10.27 29.17
CA THR A 47 0.22 10.82 30.38
C THR A 47 -0.15 9.76 31.41
N ALA A 48 -0.31 10.21 32.66
CA ALA A 48 -0.83 9.35 33.74
C ALA A 48 -2.31 8.98 33.51
N GLU A 49 -3.07 9.85 32.86
CA GLU A 49 -4.46 9.63 32.49
C GLU A 49 -4.62 8.48 31.48
N GLU A 50 -3.77 8.41 30.44
CA GLU A 50 -3.72 7.31 29.46
C GLU A 50 -3.22 6.00 30.09
N LEU A 51 -2.17 6.05 30.91
CA LEU A 51 -1.66 4.85 31.58
C LEU A 51 -2.69 4.29 32.57
N ALA A 52 -3.42 5.15 33.27
CA ALA A 52 -4.57 4.76 34.10
C ALA A 52 -5.81 4.39 33.28
N TYR A 53 -5.90 4.73 31.99
CA TYR A 53 -6.92 4.19 31.08
C TYR A 53 -6.60 2.73 30.74
N ILE A 54 -5.33 2.41 30.45
CA ILE A 54 -4.87 1.03 30.23
C ILE A 54 -5.15 0.17 31.47
N ASP A 55 -4.81 0.64 32.67
CA ASP A 55 -5.05 -0.11 33.93
C ASP A 55 -6.54 -0.43 34.16
N ARG A 56 -7.46 0.46 33.79
CA ARG A 56 -8.91 0.21 33.92
C ARG A 56 -9.47 -0.73 32.85
N ASN A 57 -8.72 -0.98 31.78
CA ASN A 57 -9.15 -1.73 30.61
C ASN A 57 -8.15 -2.86 30.25
N GLN A 58 -7.42 -3.40 31.24
CA GLN A 58 -6.25 -4.28 31.01
C GLN A 58 -6.47 -5.36 29.95
N ALA A 59 -7.65 -6.01 29.93
CA ALA A 59 -8.00 -7.07 29.00
C ALA A 59 -7.86 -6.71 27.50
N SER A 60 -7.90 -5.42 27.14
CA SER A 60 -7.68 -4.93 25.76
C SER A 60 -6.21 -4.58 25.45
N TYR A 61 -5.32 -4.73 26.41
CA TYR A 61 -3.93 -4.24 26.37
C TYR A 61 -2.88 -5.29 26.80
N LEU A 62 -3.28 -6.48 27.26
CA LEU A 62 -2.36 -7.52 27.74
C LEU A 62 -1.45 -8.11 26.66
N ASP A 63 -1.93 -8.17 25.42
CA ASP A 63 -1.21 -8.65 24.24
C ASP A 63 -0.59 -7.52 23.40
N ARG A 64 -0.87 -6.26 23.74
CA ARG A 64 -0.52 -5.09 22.92
C ARG A 64 0.91 -4.62 23.15
N ASN A 65 1.52 -4.12 22.08
CA ASN A 65 2.77 -3.38 22.15
C ASN A 65 2.47 -1.96 22.64
N ILE A 66 3.09 -1.54 23.74
CA ILE A 66 2.87 -0.25 24.42
C ILE A 66 4.21 0.48 24.49
N ARG A 67 4.26 1.74 24.06
CA ARG A 67 5.45 2.61 24.17
C ARG A 67 5.14 3.92 24.87
N LEU A 68 6.06 4.35 25.72
CA LEU A 68 5.98 5.67 26.36
C LEU A 68 6.36 6.78 25.36
N THR A 69 5.98 8.02 25.66
CA THR A 69 6.41 9.24 24.94
C THR A 69 6.93 10.35 25.86
N GLY A 70 6.95 10.10 27.18
CA GLY A 70 7.44 11.03 28.19
C GLY A 70 7.48 10.39 29.59
N ASP A 71 8.08 11.10 30.56
CA ASP A 71 8.10 10.68 31.97
C ASP A 71 6.70 10.83 32.60
N ILE A 72 6.18 9.75 33.21
CA ILE A 72 4.83 9.67 33.77
C ILE A 72 4.85 9.72 35.30
N ASP A 73 4.00 10.58 35.89
CA ASP A 73 3.82 10.72 37.34
C ASP A 73 2.46 10.17 37.79
N MET A 74 2.46 8.96 38.37
CA MET A 74 1.28 8.27 38.87
C MET A 74 0.90 8.67 40.31
N THR A 75 1.50 9.73 40.86
CA THR A 75 1.23 10.17 42.24
C THR A 75 -0.26 10.49 42.47
N GLY A 76 -0.93 9.66 43.26
CA GLY A 76 -2.36 9.80 43.58
C GLY A 76 -3.32 9.03 42.68
N TYR A 77 -2.79 8.22 41.75
CA TYR A 77 -3.52 7.14 41.10
C TYR A 77 -3.44 5.86 41.95
N ASP A 78 -4.50 5.06 41.92
CA ASP A 78 -4.58 3.74 42.57
C ASP A 78 -4.27 2.71 41.47
N TRP A 79 -3.05 2.17 41.47
CA TRP A 79 -2.54 1.30 40.39
C TRP A 79 -2.73 -0.17 40.74
N VAL A 80 -3.46 -0.89 39.90
CA VAL A 80 -3.50 -2.35 39.94
C VAL A 80 -2.35 -2.90 39.08
N PRO A 81 -1.62 -3.95 39.50
CA PRO A 81 -0.62 -4.58 38.63
C PRO A 81 -1.20 -4.93 37.26
N LEU A 82 -0.49 -4.61 36.18
CA LEU A 82 -0.90 -5.02 34.83
C LEU A 82 -0.70 -6.54 34.70
N ALA A 83 -1.78 -7.26 34.41
CA ALA A 83 -1.94 -8.71 34.63
C ALA A 83 -1.95 -9.14 36.11
N ASP A 84 -2.69 -10.20 36.40
CA ASP A 84 -3.01 -10.70 37.74
C ASP A 84 -2.61 -12.19 37.92
N GLU A 85 -3.35 -12.96 38.72
CA GLU A 85 -3.16 -14.41 38.85
C GLU A 85 -3.66 -15.21 37.64
N ALA A 86 -4.76 -14.79 37.02
CA ALA A 86 -5.42 -15.50 35.92
C ALA A 86 -4.87 -15.12 34.54
N THR A 87 -4.39 -13.88 34.40
CA THR A 87 -3.93 -13.26 33.15
C THR A 87 -2.40 -13.16 33.08
N VAL A 88 -1.86 -12.79 31.90
CA VAL A 88 -0.43 -12.59 31.63
C VAL A 88 -0.28 -11.47 30.61
N PHE A 89 0.68 -10.55 30.81
CA PHE A 89 1.10 -9.60 29.78
C PHE A 89 2.09 -10.27 28.81
N SER A 90 1.72 -10.37 27.53
CA SER A 90 2.50 -11.02 26.47
C SER A 90 3.08 -10.06 25.42
N GLY A 91 2.62 -8.81 25.37
CA GLY A 91 3.13 -7.79 24.44
C GLY A 91 4.53 -7.25 24.78
N ILE A 92 4.96 -6.20 24.06
CA ILE A 92 6.18 -5.45 24.37
C ILE A 92 5.81 -4.13 25.08
N PHE A 93 6.36 -3.88 26.27
CA PHE A 93 6.31 -2.58 26.92
C PHE A 93 7.68 -1.90 26.79
N ASP A 94 7.75 -0.82 25.99
CA ASP A 94 8.98 -0.06 25.73
C ASP A 94 8.93 1.32 26.40
N GLY A 95 9.77 1.50 27.43
CA GLY A 95 9.91 2.79 28.11
C GLY A 95 10.64 3.85 27.28
N ARG A 96 11.37 3.49 26.21
CA ARG A 96 12.25 4.39 25.41
C ARG A 96 13.31 5.17 26.23
N GLY A 97 13.52 4.82 27.49
CA GLY A 97 14.34 5.57 28.46
C GLY A 97 13.55 6.50 29.39
N HIS A 98 12.23 6.61 29.21
CA HIS A 98 11.34 7.38 30.08
C HIS A 98 11.07 6.67 31.42
N ARG A 99 10.63 7.47 32.39
CA ARG A 99 10.43 7.04 33.78
C ARG A 99 8.97 7.01 34.19
N ILE A 100 8.59 6.02 35.00
CA ILE A 100 7.31 6.00 35.72
C ILE A 100 7.59 6.15 37.22
N LYS A 101 6.91 7.09 37.88
CA LYS A 101 7.10 7.40 39.31
C LYS A 101 5.77 7.61 40.03
N GLY A 102 5.82 7.70 41.37
CA GLY A 102 4.63 7.96 42.19
C GLY A 102 3.77 6.73 42.50
N LEU A 103 4.15 5.56 41.97
CA LEU A 103 3.41 4.31 42.14
C LEU A 103 3.45 3.80 43.59
N THR A 104 2.28 3.49 44.15
CA THR A 104 2.13 2.74 45.41
C THR A 104 1.16 1.60 45.16
N ILE A 105 1.59 0.36 45.41
CA ILE A 105 0.87 -0.86 45.03
C ILE A 105 0.60 -1.70 46.29
N ALA A 106 -0.66 -2.01 46.55
CA ALA A 106 -1.13 -2.67 47.76
C ALA A 106 -1.57 -4.13 47.51
N GLY A 107 -0.62 -4.99 47.10
CA GLY A 107 -0.85 -6.40 46.76
C GLY A 107 -1.19 -7.35 47.92
N GLY A 108 -1.74 -6.85 49.04
CA GLY A 108 -1.97 -7.64 50.26
C GLY A 108 -2.97 -8.81 50.12
N ALA A 109 -3.67 -8.90 48.99
CA ALA A 109 -4.58 -9.99 48.64
C ALA A 109 -4.22 -10.67 47.29
N LEU A 110 -3.06 -10.35 46.71
CA LEU A 110 -2.60 -10.87 45.42
C LEU A 110 -1.44 -11.87 45.63
N GLN A 111 -1.33 -12.87 44.76
CA GLN A 111 -0.16 -13.76 44.70
C GLN A 111 1.04 -13.07 44.02
N PHE A 112 0.81 -12.36 42.91
CA PHE A 112 1.85 -11.70 42.12
C PHE A 112 1.67 -10.18 42.20
N THR A 113 2.74 -9.43 42.45
CA THR A 113 2.65 -7.97 42.60
C THR A 113 3.92 -7.26 42.13
N GLY A 114 3.70 -6.22 41.32
CA GLY A 114 4.68 -5.28 40.82
C GLY A 114 3.96 -4.25 39.95
N PHE A 115 4.67 -3.45 39.16
CA PHE A 115 4.02 -2.65 38.11
C PHE A 115 3.22 -3.55 37.15
N PHE A 116 3.76 -4.74 36.84
CA PHE A 116 3.06 -5.89 36.26
C PHE A 116 2.91 -7.01 37.30
N GLY A 117 1.82 -7.81 37.23
CA GLY A 117 1.68 -9.04 38.02
C GLY A 117 2.41 -10.22 37.36
N ARG A 118 1.93 -10.66 36.19
CA ARG A 118 2.51 -11.79 35.43
C ARG A 118 2.90 -11.38 34.01
N VAL A 119 4.09 -11.77 33.56
CA VAL A 119 4.64 -11.36 32.25
C VAL A 119 5.26 -12.55 31.52
N SER A 120 4.89 -12.76 30.26
CA SER A 120 5.61 -13.61 29.30
C SER A 120 6.12 -12.81 28.09
N GLY A 121 5.74 -11.53 27.97
CA GLY A 121 6.23 -10.61 26.95
C GLY A 121 7.59 -9.99 27.29
N THR A 122 7.88 -8.83 26.68
CA THR A 122 9.13 -8.10 26.89
C THR A 122 8.88 -6.74 27.55
N ILE A 123 9.61 -6.44 28.61
CA ILE A 123 9.71 -5.10 29.20
C ILE A 123 11.10 -4.57 28.89
N ARG A 124 11.21 -3.39 28.27
CA ARG A 124 12.50 -2.81 27.91
C ARG A 124 12.60 -1.30 28.13
N ASN A 125 13.82 -0.83 28.35
CA ASN A 125 14.19 0.59 28.42
C ASN A 125 13.38 1.41 29.46
N LEU A 126 13.05 0.82 30.61
CA LEU A 126 12.08 1.38 31.56
C LEU A 126 12.66 1.61 32.97
N ASP A 127 12.56 2.85 33.45
CA ASP A 127 12.94 3.28 34.81
C ASP A 127 11.67 3.39 35.69
N VAL A 128 11.54 2.60 36.77
CA VAL A 128 10.37 2.65 37.67
C VAL A 128 10.72 3.03 39.11
N THR A 129 10.00 4.01 39.66
CA THR A 129 10.01 4.38 41.08
C THR A 129 8.70 3.96 41.75
N VAL A 130 8.76 2.94 42.62
CA VAL A 130 7.58 2.25 43.16
C VAL A 130 7.72 1.87 44.63
N GLN A 131 6.60 1.90 45.36
CA GLN A 131 6.44 1.22 46.64
C GLN A 131 5.47 0.04 46.47
N VAL A 132 5.96 -1.19 46.62
CA VAL A 132 5.15 -2.43 46.63
C VAL A 132 5.00 -2.94 48.06
N ASN A 133 3.77 -3.15 48.51
CA ASN A 133 3.45 -3.77 49.80
C ASN A 133 2.44 -4.92 49.60
N GLY A 134 2.87 -6.17 49.74
CA GLY A 134 2.07 -7.37 49.48
C GLY A 134 2.62 -8.21 48.33
N GLY A 135 1.87 -9.23 47.91
CA GLY A 135 2.32 -10.25 46.97
C GLY A 135 3.02 -11.42 47.68
N SER A 136 2.65 -12.67 47.37
CA SER A 136 3.52 -13.84 47.64
C SER A 136 4.79 -13.82 46.77
N TYR A 137 4.73 -13.14 45.63
CA TYR A 137 5.83 -12.86 44.71
C TYR A 137 5.80 -11.36 44.38
N ALA A 138 6.70 -10.59 45.00
CA ALA A 138 6.76 -9.14 44.91
C ALA A 138 8.02 -8.69 44.18
N GLY A 139 7.87 -7.93 43.09
CA GLY A 139 8.94 -7.27 42.36
C GLY A 139 8.59 -5.81 42.08
N GLY A 140 9.58 -4.94 41.88
CA GLY A 140 9.33 -3.54 41.52
C GLY A 140 8.72 -3.42 40.12
N LEU A 141 9.24 -4.16 39.14
CA LEU A 141 8.64 -4.25 37.81
C LEU A 141 7.61 -5.38 37.73
N VAL A 142 7.97 -6.59 38.13
CA VAL A 142 7.18 -7.81 37.79
C VAL A 142 6.99 -8.70 39.00
N GLY A 143 5.75 -9.12 39.29
CA GLY A 143 5.49 -10.16 40.28
C GLY A 143 6.11 -11.51 39.89
N HIS A 144 5.80 -12.02 38.69
CA HIS A 144 6.35 -13.26 38.14
C HIS A 144 6.57 -13.19 36.62
N LEU A 145 7.83 -13.32 36.20
CA LEU A 145 8.27 -13.43 34.80
C LEU A 145 8.29 -14.90 34.38
N ILE A 146 7.70 -15.23 33.22
CA ILE A 146 7.40 -16.59 32.76
C ILE A 146 7.76 -16.70 31.27
N GLY A 147 9.02 -17.04 30.97
CA GLY A 147 9.59 -16.99 29.61
C GLY A 147 9.82 -15.59 29.04
N GLY A 148 9.29 -14.55 29.69
CA GLY A 148 9.44 -13.15 29.27
C GLY A 148 10.85 -12.58 29.49
N SER A 149 11.05 -11.38 28.99
CA SER A 149 12.33 -10.64 29.07
C SER A 149 12.21 -9.31 29.79
N ILE A 150 13.21 -8.97 30.61
CA ILE A 150 13.42 -7.61 31.18
C ILE A 150 14.79 -7.11 30.70
N ILE A 151 14.81 -6.00 29.94
CA ILE A 151 16.00 -5.51 29.23
C ILE A 151 16.22 -4.01 29.53
N ASN A 152 17.46 -3.55 29.76
CA ASN A 152 17.78 -2.12 29.94
C ASN A 152 16.86 -1.39 30.95
N SER A 153 16.48 -2.03 32.07
CA SER A 153 15.42 -1.51 32.95
C SER A 153 15.84 -1.40 34.41
N HIS A 154 15.26 -0.44 35.15
CA HIS A 154 15.58 -0.17 36.55
C HIS A 154 14.35 -0.17 37.47
N SER A 155 14.58 -0.56 38.73
CA SER A 155 13.61 -0.43 39.82
C SER A 155 14.23 0.27 41.04
N GLN A 156 13.54 1.28 41.56
CA GLN A 156 13.90 1.98 42.79
C GLN A 156 12.70 2.22 43.70
N GLY A 157 12.95 2.43 44.99
CA GLY A 157 11.92 2.59 46.01
C GLY A 157 11.94 1.44 47.02
N THR A 158 10.81 0.76 47.23
CA THR A 158 10.69 -0.32 48.23
C THR A 158 9.81 -1.46 47.73
N VAL A 159 10.21 -2.71 48.01
CA VAL A 159 9.45 -3.92 47.68
C VAL A 159 9.36 -4.80 48.92
N THR A 160 8.17 -4.88 49.52
CA THR A 160 7.88 -5.74 50.66
C THR A 160 6.84 -6.79 50.28
N ALA A 161 7.25 -8.06 50.20
CA ALA A 161 6.32 -9.18 50.00
C ALA A 161 5.42 -9.39 51.23
N GLY A 162 4.26 -10.01 51.02
CA GLY A 162 3.22 -10.18 52.03
C GLY A 162 3.47 -11.31 53.03
N ASP A 163 3.01 -11.14 54.25
CA ASP A 163 3.10 -12.12 55.36
C ASP A 163 2.08 -13.28 55.24
N THR A 164 1.57 -13.55 54.03
CA THR A 164 0.44 -14.46 53.78
C THR A 164 0.77 -15.52 52.73
N GLY A 165 0.59 -16.80 53.10
CA GLY A 165 0.77 -17.95 52.23
C GLY A 165 1.88 -18.88 52.69
N TYR A 166 2.33 -19.76 51.79
CA TYR A 166 3.42 -20.71 52.06
C TYR A 166 4.80 -20.21 51.59
N VAL A 167 4.81 -19.21 50.70
CA VAL A 167 5.99 -18.62 50.05
C VAL A 167 5.89 -17.10 50.08
N SER A 168 7.00 -16.44 50.36
CA SER A 168 7.24 -15.01 50.12
C SER A 168 8.54 -14.89 49.32
N ALA A 169 8.45 -14.58 48.03
CA ALA A 169 9.60 -14.19 47.20
C ALA A 169 9.58 -12.68 46.96
N ALA A 170 10.61 -11.97 47.41
CA ALA A 170 10.77 -10.53 47.23
C ALA A 170 12.04 -10.25 46.41
N GLY A 171 11.88 -9.52 45.30
CA GLY A 171 12.98 -9.09 44.43
C GLY A 171 12.92 -7.60 44.11
N GLY A 172 14.05 -7.01 43.76
CA GLY A 172 14.10 -5.62 43.33
C GLY A 172 13.34 -5.37 42.02
N LEU A 173 13.71 -6.08 40.96
CA LEU A 173 12.99 -6.08 39.69
C LEU A 173 11.82 -7.07 39.69
N ALA A 174 12.09 -8.33 40.07
CA ALA A 174 11.16 -9.44 39.85
C ALA A 174 10.96 -10.32 41.11
N GLY A 175 9.71 -10.59 41.50
CA GLY A 175 9.41 -11.50 42.61
C GLY A 175 9.89 -12.93 42.33
N ALA A 176 9.56 -13.45 41.14
CA ALA A 176 10.23 -14.61 40.55
C ALA A 176 10.40 -14.47 39.03
N ALA A 177 11.35 -15.22 38.48
CA ALA A 177 11.54 -15.37 37.04
C ALA A 177 11.84 -16.84 36.71
N ASN A 178 11.04 -17.44 35.83
CA ASN A 178 11.01 -18.89 35.56
C ASN A 178 10.74 -19.18 34.07
N GLY A 179 10.87 -20.45 33.67
CA GLY A 179 10.45 -20.91 32.33
C GLY A 179 11.27 -20.31 31.20
N ASP A 180 12.60 -20.28 31.36
CA ASP A 180 13.59 -19.74 30.42
C ASP A 180 13.55 -18.21 30.24
N SER A 181 13.01 -17.50 31.24
CA SER A 181 13.02 -16.02 31.34
C SER A 181 14.42 -15.41 31.23
N SER A 182 14.51 -14.21 30.66
CA SER A 182 15.75 -13.44 30.52
C SER A 182 15.70 -12.12 31.29
N ILE A 183 16.75 -11.82 32.07
CA ILE A 183 16.97 -10.49 32.67
C ILE A 183 18.35 -10.02 32.21
N LEU A 184 18.37 -8.98 31.37
CA LEU A 184 19.55 -8.50 30.67
C LEU A 184 19.76 -7.00 30.94
N ARG A 185 20.99 -6.58 31.25
CA ARG A 185 21.35 -5.16 31.38
C ARG A 185 20.39 -4.37 32.29
N SER A 186 19.98 -4.98 33.39
CA SER A 186 18.90 -4.46 34.24
C SER A 186 19.34 -4.39 35.70
N SER A 187 18.71 -3.52 36.49
CA SER A 187 19.22 -3.24 37.85
C SER A 187 18.16 -2.85 38.86
N SER A 188 18.50 -2.97 40.14
CA SER A 188 17.65 -2.51 41.24
C SER A 188 18.44 -1.76 42.31
N SER A 189 17.88 -0.62 42.74
CA SER A 189 18.25 0.08 43.95
C SER A 189 17.16 0.04 45.02
N ALA A 190 16.04 -0.65 44.76
CA ALA A 190 14.92 -0.76 45.69
C ALA A 190 15.28 -1.53 46.97
N ALA A 191 14.80 -1.08 48.12
CA ALA A 191 14.95 -1.82 49.37
C ALA A 191 13.94 -2.99 49.40
N VAL A 192 14.45 -4.22 49.45
CA VAL A 192 13.70 -5.48 49.34
C VAL A 192 13.50 -6.11 50.71
N LYS A 193 12.27 -6.57 51.01
CA LYS A 193 11.92 -7.28 52.24
C LYS A 193 10.99 -8.47 51.97
N SER A 194 11.29 -9.65 52.53
CA SER A 194 10.34 -10.77 52.56
C SER A 194 9.25 -10.57 53.61
N GLY A 195 8.08 -11.17 53.39
CA GLY A 195 7.03 -11.34 54.40
C GLY A 195 7.30 -12.53 55.31
N ASP A 196 6.65 -12.56 56.47
CA ASP A 196 6.74 -13.62 57.48
C ASP A 196 5.96 -14.88 57.07
N THR A 197 6.54 -15.67 56.17
CA THR A 197 5.97 -16.94 55.66
C THR A 197 6.91 -18.14 55.92
N PRO A 198 6.45 -19.39 55.74
CA PRO A 198 7.27 -20.59 55.95
C PRO A 198 8.50 -20.72 55.04
N ASN A 199 8.44 -20.21 53.80
CA ASN A 199 9.57 -20.20 52.87
C ASN A 199 9.77 -18.76 52.37
N GLN A 200 10.91 -18.17 52.70
CA GLN A 200 11.22 -16.78 52.39
C GLN A 200 12.42 -16.68 51.47
N TYR A 201 12.25 -16.02 50.34
CA TYR A 201 13.30 -15.74 49.35
C TYR A 201 13.40 -14.22 49.21
N ALA A 202 14.58 -13.66 49.46
CA ALA A 202 14.83 -12.23 49.32
C ALA A 202 16.10 -12.00 48.50
N GLY A 203 15.98 -11.27 47.40
CA GLY A 203 17.08 -10.95 46.49
C GLY A 203 17.08 -9.50 46.07
N GLY A 204 18.25 -8.85 45.99
CA GLY A 204 18.32 -7.44 45.60
C GLY A 204 17.82 -7.17 44.17
N LEU A 205 17.88 -8.16 43.29
CA LEU A 205 17.36 -8.13 41.92
C LEU A 205 16.13 -9.03 41.75
N VAL A 206 16.22 -10.31 42.16
CA VAL A 206 15.18 -11.33 41.94
C VAL A 206 14.92 -12.15 43.20
N GLY A 207 13.66 -12.35 43.60
CA GLY A 207 13.35 -13.18 44.76
C GLY A 207 13.72 -14.65 44.54
N SER A 208 13.16 -15.27 43.50
CA SER A 208 13.44 -16.65 43.09
C SER A 208 13.66 -16.76 41.58
N GLN A 209 14.85 -17.22 41.16
CA GLN A 209 15.21 -17.50 39.78
C GLN A 209 15.16 -19.01 39.50
N GLY A 210 14.38 -19.40 38.50
CA GLY A 210 14.36 -20.75 37.92
C GLY A 210 15.23 -20.84 36.66
N ALA A 211 14.91 -21.81 35.79
CA ALA A 211 15.48 -21.89 34.45
C ALA A 211 15.26 -20.57 33.69
N GLY A 212 16.31 -20.07 33.04
CA GLY A 212 16.45 -18.69 32.57
C GLY A 212 17.83 -18.10 32.88
N ALA A 213 18.06 -16.85 32.49
CA ALA A 213 19.37 -16.19 32.61
C ALA A 213 19.28 -14.79 33.24
N ILE A 214 20.26 -14.44 34.08
CA ILE A 214 20.49 -13.06 34.57
C ILE A 214 21.88 -12.60 34.11
N ASN A 215 21.91 -11.70 33.13
CA ASN A 215 23.14 -11.26 32.47
C ASN A 215 23.33 -9.73 32.57
N ASP A 216 24.58 -9.29 32.69
CA ASP A 216 24.97 -7.88 32.69
C ASP A 216 24.19 -7.00 33.72
N SER A 217 23.80 -7.57 34.87
CA SER A 217 22.77 -6.99 35.75
C SER A 217 23.24 -6.80 37.19
N TYR A 218 22.64 -5.86 37.94
CA TYR A 218 23.15 -5.50 39.27
C TYR A 218 22.15 -5.04 40.33
N ALA A 219 22.46 -5.30 41.59
CA ALA A 219 21.65 -4.86 42.74
C ALA A 219 22.48 -4.06 43.76
N THR A 220 21.90 -2.95 44.24
CA THR A 220 22.51 -2.06 45.26
C THR A 220 21.60 -1.79 46.46
N GLY A 221 20.29 -2.06 46.35
CA GLY A 221 19.32 -1.87 47.43
C GLY A 221 19.48 -2.87 48.58
N THR A 222 19.01 -2.52 49.79
CA THR A 222 19.11 -3.40 50.96
C THR A 222 18.17 -4.59 50.88
N VAL A 223 18.61 -5.78 51.25
CA VAL A 223 17.81 -7.02 51.26
C VAL A 223 17.55 -7.42 52.70
N THR A 224 16.28 -7.63 53.10
CA THR A 224 15.91 -7.98 54.48
C THR A 224 15.01 -9.21 54.54
N ASN A 225 15.45 -10.27 55.25
CA ASN A 225 14.56 -11.38 55.60
C ASN A 225 13.79 -11.12 56.90
N SER A 226 12.49 -11.44 56.89
CA SER A 226 11.60 -11.33 58.05
C SER A 226 11.73 -12.51 59.02
N GLY A 227 11.45 -12.25 60.30
CA GLY A 227 11.69 -13.18 61.41
C GLY A 227 10.73 -14.35 61.57
N GLY A 228 10.61 -15.19 60.54
CA GLY A 228 9.74 -16.37 60.52
C GLY A 228 10.46 -17.67 60.90
N GLY A 229 9.81 -18.51 61.71
CA GLY A 229 10.42 -19.69 62.35
C GLY A 229 10.73 -20.91 61.46
N TYR A 230 10.96 -20.75 60.16
CA TYR A 230 11.05 -21.85 59.18
C TYR A 230 12.28 -21.78 58.26
N TYR A 231 12.11 -21.47 56.97
CA TYR A 231 13.16 -21.42 55.94
C TYR A 231 13.36 -19.99 55.42
N TYR A 232 14.60 -19.45 55.52
CA TYR A 232 14.95 -18.19 54.84
C TYR A 232 16.20 -18.30 53.96
N PHE A 233 16.10 -17.63 52.82
CA PHE A 233 17.08 -17.55 51.76
C PHE A 233 17.28 -16.07 51.39
N GLY A 234 18.45 -15.53 51.71
CA GLY A 234 18.78 -14.12 51.49
C GLY A 234 20.03 -13.97 50.63
N GLY A 235 19.91 -13.31 49.47
CA GLY A 235 21.03 -13.08 48.56
C GLY A 235 21.12 -11.63 48.12
N GLY A 236 22.33 -11.10 47.97
CA GLY A 236 22.52 -9.72 47.52
C GLY A 236 21.98 -9.46 46.09
N LEU A 237 22.05 -10.46 45.19
CA LEU A 237 21.42 -10.42 43.87
C LEU A 237 20.13 -11.24 43.82
N ALA A 238 20.16 -12.52 44.24
CA ALA A 238 18.98 -13.38 44.19
C ALA A 238 18.79 -14.26 45.45
N GLY A 239 17.55 -14.39 45.92
CA GLY A 239 17.24 -15.21 47.09
C GLY A 239 17.47 -16.71 46.83
N GLN A 240 17.00 -17.19 45.67
CA GLN A 240 17.18 -18.56 45.19
C GLN A 240 17.54 -18.59 43.70
N LEU A 241 18.37 -19.55 43.29
CA LEU A 241 18.72 -19.87 41.90
C LEU A 241 18.63 -21.40 41.66
N ILE A 242 17.74 -21.85 40.79
CA ILE A 242 17.62 -23.27 40.39
C ILE A 242 17.61 -23.38 38.87
N TYR A 243 18.44 -24.25 38.28
CA TYR A 243 18.55 -24.49 36.82
C TYR A 243 18.98 -23.31 35.94
N GLY A 244 18.88 -22.07 36.42
CA GLY A 244 19.25 -20.87 35.69
C GLY A 244 20.76 -20.57 35.66
N THR A 245 21.11 -19.55 34.88
CA THR A 245 22.46 -19.01 34.76
C THR A 245 22.53 -17.57 35.24
N ILE A 246 23.69 -17.16 35.78
CA ILE A 246 24.00 -15.76 36.09
C ILE A 246 25.38 -15.43 35.54
N ALA A 247 25.50 -14.40 34.69
CA ALA A 247 26.77 -13.95 34.14
C ALA A 247 26.93 -12.42 34.27
N ASN A 248 28.19 -11.95 34.32
CA ASN A 248 28.56 -10.54 34.27
C ASN A 248 27.77 -9.64 35.24
N SER A 249 27.42 -10.16 36.42
CA SER A 249 26.45 -9.53 37.32
C SER A 249 27.06 -9.27 38.70
N TYR A 250 26.60 -8.23 39.40
CA TYR A 250 27.17 -7.87 40.70
C TYR A 250 26.16 -7.43 41.77
N SER A 251 26.55 -7.63 43.04
CA SER A 251 25.84 -7.14 44.21
C SER A 251 26.71 -6.18 45.04
N SER A 252 26.17 -5.01 45.38
CA SER A 252 26.63 -4.22 46.54
C SER A 252 25.54 -4.05 47.60
N ALA A 253 24.50 -4.89 47.55
CA ALA A 253 23.41 -4.92 48.49
C ALA A 253 23.86 -5.35 49.90
N ALA A 254 23.40 -4.62 50.93
CA ALA A 254 23.49 -5.08 52.31
C ALA A 254 22.44 -6.15 52.58
N VAL A 255 22.85 -7.35 53.03
CA VAL A 255 21.96 -8.48 53.27
C VAL A 255 21.73 -8.63 54.78
N MET A 256 20.49 -8.38 55.20
CA MET A 256 20.09 -8.24 56.60
C MET A 256 19.07 -9.31 57.00
N GLN A 257 19.18 -9.77 58.24
CA GLN A 257 18.24 -10.71 58.84
C GLN A 257 17.55 -10.06 60.05
N SER A 258 16.25 -10.27 60.18
CA SER A 258 15.52 -10.09 61.43
C SER A 258 15.03 -11.44 61.97
N GLY A 259 14.96 -11.60 63.29
CA GLY A 259 14.45 -12.83 63.93
C GLY A 259 15.33 -14.08 63.78
N SER A 260 14.71 -15.26 63.92
CA SER A 260 15.36 -16.56 64.00
C SER A 260 14.49 -17.64 63.34
N ALA A 261 15.12 -18.61 62.67
CA ALA A 261 14.44 -19.70 61.96
C ALA A 261 15.15 -21.05 62.13
N ILE A 262 14.52 -22.12 61.63
CA ILE A 262 14.97 -23.51 61.80
C ILE A 262 16.06 -23.89 60.77
N TYR A 263 15.95 -23.40 59.53
CA TYR A 263 16.92 -23.65 58.47
C TYR A 263 17.14 -22.37 57.67
N TYR A 264 18.39 -22.11 57.27
CA TYR A 264 18.70 -20.88 56.55
C TYR A 264 19.96 -20.93 55.71
N ALA A 265 20.00 -20.02 54.74
CA ALA A 265 21.19 -19.71 53.96
C ALA A 265 21.19 -18.22 53.58
N VAL A 266 22.31 -17.55 53.81
CA VAL A 266 22.50 -16.14 53.44
C VAL A 266 23.85 -15.99 52.74
N GLY A 267 23.88 -15.34 51.58
CA GLY A 267 25.09 -15.10 50.81
C GLY A 267 25.15 -13.66 50.28
N GLY A 268 26.36 -13.13 50.11
CA GLY A 268 26.57 -11.78 49.57
C GLY A 268 26.06 -11.59 48.13
N PHE A 269 25.80 -12.69 47.43
CA PHE A 269 25.25 -12.73 46.07
C PHE A 269 23.98 -13.59 45.97
N ILE A 270 24.01 -14.84 46.47
CA ILE A 270 22.91 -15.81 46.35
C ILE A 270 22.57 -16.42 47.72
N GLY A 271 21.29 -16.48 48.07
CA GLY A 271 20.84 -17.15 49.29
C GLY A 271 21.03 -18.67 49.20
N THR A 272 20.40 -19.31 48.22
CA THR A 272 20.59 -20.75 47.92
C THR A 272 20.67 -21.05 46.42
N MET A 273 21.47 -22.05 46.03
CA MET A 273 21.46 -22.58 44.66
C MET A 273 21.26 -24.10 44.59
N ALA A 274 20.72 -24.59 43.48
CA ALA A 274 20.75 -26.01 43.12
C ALA A 274 20.83 -26.19 41.60
N VAL A 275 21.75 -27.04 41.12
CA VAL A 275 21.91 -27.39 39.69
C VAL A 275 21.96 -26.14 38.79
N ALA A 276 22.80 -25.16 39.11
CA ALA A 276 22.84 -23.85 38.46
C ALA A 276 24.28 -23.38 38.19
N THR A 277 24.44 -22.39 37.30
CA THR A 277 25.75 -21.87 36.87
C THR A 277 25.89 -20.38 37.16
N ILE A 278 27.03 -19.97 37.69
CA ILE A 278 27.43 -18.56 37.82
C ILE A 278 28.74 -18.38 37.05
N ASN A 279 28.87 -17.28 36.29
CA ASN A 279 30.11 -16.88 35.61
C ASN A 279 30.44 -15.40 35.85
N ALA A 280 31.73 -15.04 35.84
CA ALA A 280 32.26 -13.66 35.86
C ALA A 280 31.46 -12.69 36.76
N SER A 281 31.09 -13.10 37.98
CA SER A 281 30.16 -12.37 38.84
C SER A 281 30.79 -11.99 40.18
N TYR A 282 30.26 -10.94 40.81
CA TYR A 282 30.96 -10.22 41.88
C TYR A 282 30.05 -9.80 43.04
N TYR A 283 30.58 -9.75 44.26
CA TYR A 283 29.86 -9.15 45.39
C TYR A 283 30.79 -8.41 46.38
N ASP A 284 30.25 -7.34 46.97
CA ASP A 284 30.94 -6.58 48.01
C ASP A 284 30.82 -7.28 49.38
N ILE A 285 31.95 -7.77 49.90
CA ILE A 285 32.06 -8.46 51.20
C ILE A 285 31.66 -7.54 52.37
N ALA A 286 32.02 -6.26 52.31
CA ALA A 286 31.82 -5.31 53.40
C ALA A 286 30.41 -4.70 53.39
N ALA A 287 29.85 -4.42 52.22
CA ALA A 287 28.46 -3.96 52.09
C ALA A 287 27.47 -5.08 52.47
N SER A 288 27.66 -6.29 51.94
CA SER A 288 26.83 -7.46 52.29
C SER A 288 27.04 -7.96 53.73
N SER A 289 28.15 -7.58 54.37
CA SER A 289 28.61 -8.10 55.68
C SER A 289 28.86 -9.62 55.70
N LEU A 290 29.11 -10.23 54.54
CA LEU A 290 29.26 -11.68 54.36
C LEU A 290 30.54 -12.02 53.58
N THR A 291 31.28 -13.02 54.03
CA THR A 291 32.48 -13.53 53.35
C THR A 291 32.19 -14.71 52.42
N THR A 292 30.91 -15.08 52.26
CA THR A 292 30.44 -16.19 51.43
C THR A 292 29.44 -15.65 50.41
N GLY A 293 29.73 -15.85 49.12
CA GLY A 293 28.88 -15.36 48.04
C GLY A 293 27.56 -16.13 47.93
N VAL A 294 27.60 -17.42 48.25
CA VAL A 294 26.47 -18.35 48.24
C VAL A 294 26.24 -18.83 49.67
N GLY A 295 24.99 -18.79 50.16
CA GLY A 295 24.67 -19.26 51.50
C GLY A 295 24.60 -20.78 51.65
N SER A 296 24.06 -21.48 50.64
CA SER A 296 23.97 -22.94 50.57
C SER A 296 23.74 -23.42 49.14
N GLY A 297 24.15 -24.64 48.82
CA GLY A 297 23.96 -25.26 47.51
C GLY A 297 25.09 -26.20 47.10
N ASP A 298 25.01 -26.72 45.88
CA ASP A 298 25.98 -27.70 45.33
C ASP A 298 27.40 -27.13 45.17
N ILE A 299 27.54 -25.80 45.13
CA ILE A 299 28.79 -25.09 44.86
C ILE A 299 29.05 -24.03 45.96
N ILE A 300 29.55 -24.48 47.10
CA ILE A 300 29.86 -23.61 48.26
C ILE A 300 31.06 -22.69 47.96
N ASP A 301 32.05 -23.18 47.21
CA ASP A 301 33.15 -22.40 46.64
C ASP A 301 32.98 -22.33 45.11
N SER A 302 32.30 -21.30 44.60
CA SER A 302 32.15 -21.10 43.15
C SER A 302 33.34 -20.32 42.58
N PRO A 303 34.19 -20.92 41.72
CA PRO A 303 35.41 -20.28 41.23
C PRO A 303 35.16 -19.11 40.25
N HIS A 304 33.90 -18.87 39.86
CA HIS A 304 33.49 -17.78 38.99
C HIS A 304 32.59 -16.74 39.68
N LEU A 305 32.49 -16.80 41.02
CA LEU A 305 31.86 -15.78 41.85
C LEU A 305 32.88 -15.21 42.85
N THR A 306 33.33 -13.98 42.61
CA THR A 306 34.41 -13.37 43.41
C THR A 306 33.85 -12.39 44.44
N GLY A 307 34.20 -12.61 45.72
CA GLY A 307 34.00 -11.62 46.77
C GLY A 307 35.14 -10.60 46.75
N LEU A 308 34.81 -9.32 46.69
CA LEU A 308 35.76 -8.20 46.66
C LEU A 308 35.50 -7.23 47.82
N THR A 309 36.48 -6.39 48.17
CA THR A 309 36.25 -5.28 49.11
C THR A 309 35.55 -4.12 48.40
N THR A 310 34.92 -3.22 49.16
CA THR A 310 34.30 -1.98 48.64
C THR A 310 35.23 -1.08 47.82
N ASN A 311 36.55 -1.18 47.99
CA ASN A 311 37.51 -0.46 47.15
C ASN A 311 37.79 -1.24 45.86
N ASP A 312 37.93 -2.56 45.95
CA ASP A 312 38.22 -3.43 44.80
C ASP A 312 37.03 -3.54 43.84
N MET A 313 35.80 -3.51 44.37
CA MET A 313 34.55 -3.40 43.61
C MET A 313 34.44 -2.11 42.77
N LYS A 314 35.32 -1.13 42.99
CA LYS A 314 35.33 0.19 42.34
C LYS A 314 36.58 0.42 41.49
N ALA A 315 37.25 -0.67 41.10
CA ALA A 315 38.37 -0.68 40.18
C ALA A 315 38.10 -1.70 39.06
N ALA A 316 37.85 -1.21 37.84
CA ALA A 316 37.49 -2.03 36.67
C ALA A 316 38.49 -3.16 36.38
N SER A 317 39.77 -3.01 36.75
CA SER A 317 40.81 -4.03 36.60
C SER A 317 40.57 -5.34 37.37
N ASN A 318 39.63 -5.35 38.32
CA ASN A 318 39.30 -6.53 39.12
C ASN A 318 38.15 -7.37 38.52
N TYR A 319 37.50 -6.84 37.48
CA TYR A 319 36.40 -7.48 36.75
C TYR A 319 36.96 -8.17 35.50
N HIS A 320 36.94 -9.50 35.48
CA HIS A 320 37.43 -10.32 34.37
C HIS A 320 36.31 -10.61 33.37
N ASP A 321 36.62 -10.59 32.08
CA ASP A 321 35.68 -10.77 30.96
C ASP A 321 34.52 -9.75 30.88
N TRP A 322 34.63 -8.62 31.61
CA TRP A 322 33.67 -7.51 31.53
C TRP A 322 34.13 -6.47 30.52
N ASP A 323 33.22 -6.07 29.63
CA ASP A 323 33.46 -4.94 28.73
C ASP A 323 33.19 -3.60 29.41
N PHE A 324 34.25 -2.82 29.66
CA PHE A 324 34.17 -1.42 30.09
C PHE A 324 34.34 -0.41 28.93
N THR A 325 34.32 -0.88 27.68
CA THR A 325 34.46 -0.06 26.47
C THR A 325 33.10 0.47 26.02
N ASP A 326 32.13 -0.43 25.86
CA ASP A 326 30.85 -0.15 25.22
C ASP A 326 29.66 -0.46 26.15
N LEU A 327 29.79 -1.43 27.06
CA LEU A 327 28.72 -1.84 27.99
C LEU A 327 28.77 -1.21 29.39
N TRP A 328 29.89 -1.33 30.11
CA TRP A 328 30.01 -0.89 31.51
C TRP A 328 30.87 0.38 31.69
N ALA A 329 30.58 1.13 32.75
CA ALA A 329 31.32 2.32 33.15
C ALA A 329 31.46 2.42 34.68
N MET A 330 32.36 3.31 35.13
CA MET A 330 32.57 3.67 36.55
C MET A 330 32.90 5.17 36.64
N ASP A 331 32.17 5.91 37.47
CA ASP A 331 32.55 7.25 37.93
C ASP A 331 32.19 7.38 39.42
N ALA A 332 33.01 8.07 40.21
CA ALA A 332 32.84 8.16 41.66
C ALA A 332 31.54 8.89 42.10
N GLY A 333 30.92 9.69 41.22
CA GLY A 333 29.63 10.34 41.45
C GLY A 333 28.42 9.51 41.00
N VAL A 334 28.59 8.55 40.09
CA VAL A 334 27.50 7.68 39.59
C VAL A 334 27.47 6.36 40.35
N ASN A 335 26.27 5.90 40.73
CA ASN A 335 26.06 4.59 41.35
C ASN A 335 27.01 4.29 42.55
N GLY A 336 27.42 5.33 43.29
CA GLY A 336 28.37 5.23 44.40
C GLY A 336 29.80 4.79 44.03
N GLY A 337 30.18 4.85 42.75
CA GLY A 337 31.48 4.40 42.22
C GLY A 337 31.56 2.92 41.86
N TYR A 338 30.47 2.15 41.98
CA TYR A 338 30.39 0.77 41.48
C TYR A 338 30.16 0.75 39.95
N PRO A 339 30.30 -0.41 39.26
CA PRO A 339 29.95 -0.50 37.85
C PRO A 339 28.52 -0.03 37.59
N TYR A 340 28.29 0.66 36.48
CA TYR A 340 26.95 0.96 36.00
C TYR A 340 26.92 0.85 34.47
N LEU A 341 25.72 0.73 33.90
CA LEU A 341 25.55 0.51 32.47
C LEU A 341 25.69 1.83 31.71
N ARG A 342 26.39 1.79 30.58
CA ARG A 342 26.56 2.94 29.69
C ARG A 342 25.23 3.37 29.05
N PRO A 343 25.13 4.65 28.61
CA PRO A 343 23.98 5.11 27.86
C PRO A 343 23.91 4.44 26.49
N GLY A 344 22.71 4.33 25.93
CA GLY A 344 22.49 3.84 24.57
C GLY A 344 21.43 4.66 23.87
N ILE A 345 21.75 5.21 22.69
CA ILE A 345 20.76 5.87 21.84
C ILE A 345 19.85 4.79 21.23
N LEU A 346 18.54 4.98 21.34
CA LEU A 346 17.52 3.99 20.93
C LEU A 346 16.84 4.37 19.62
N THR A 347 16.90 5.65 19.21
CA THR A 347 16.42 6.11 17.91
C THR A 347 17.31 5.59 16.78
N THR A 348 16.71 4.91 15.82
CA THR A 348 17.36 4.22 14.68
C THR A 348 17.45 5.04 13.40
N ASP A 349 16.60 6.07 13.28
CA ASP A 349 16.31 6.77 12.04
C ASP A 349 15.78 8.19 12.34
N LEU A 350 15.75 9.06 11.32
CA LEU A 350 15.20 10.41 11.43
C LEU A 350 14.11 10.61 10.37
N PRO A 351 12.92 11.12 10.73
CA PRO A 351 11.89 11.47 9.77
C PRO A 351 12.40 12.43 8.69
N ARG A 352 11.86 12.33 7.47
CA ARG A 352 12.17 13.29 6.39
C ARG A 352 11.74 14.70 6.82
N ALA A 353 12.61 15.68 6.61
CA ALA A 353 12.29 17.10 6.79
C ALA A 353 11.99 17.75 5.44
N ILE A 354 11.37 18.93 5.45
CA ILE A 354 11.20 19.76 4.25
C ILE A 354 11.97 21.06 4.45
N LYS A 355 12.68 21.50 3.42
CA LYS A 355 13.42 22.76 3.37
C LYS A 355 12.50 23.94 3.70
N ASP A 356 13.01 24.84 4.54
CA ASP A 356 12.33 25.99 5.14
C ASP A 356 11.10 25.69 6.03
N ALA A 357 10.59 24.46 6.08
CA ALA A 357 9.51 24.04 6.98
C ALA A 357 10.00 23.84 8.43
N PRO A 358 9.11 23.89 9.45
CA PRO A 358 9.46 23.51 10.81
C PRO A 358 9.69 22.00 10.92
N TYR A 359 10.75 21.61 11.62
CA TYR A 359 11.10 20.23 11.95
C TYR A 359 11.44 20.13 13.43
N SER A 360 11.01 19.05 14.10
CA SER A 360 11.27 18.81 15.51
C SER A 360 11.12 17.31 15.81
N ILE A 361 12.17 16.68 16.36
CA ILE A 361 12.15 15.26 16.78
C ILE A 361 12.90 15.09 18.11
N ALA A 362 12.36 14.26 19.01
CA ALA A 362 13.01 13.88 20.26
C ALA A 362 13.87 12.63 20.06
N MET A 363 15.11 12.66 20.54
CA MET A 363 16.00 11.50 20.56
C MET A 363 15.72 10.62 21.78
N ASP A 364 15.50 9.33 21.54
CA ASP A 364 15.35 8.30 22.55
C ASP A 364 16.72 7.81 23.02
N ALA A 365 16.88 7.61 24.34
CA ALA A 365 18.07 6.94 24.88
C ALA A 365 17.84 6.33 26.26
N PHE A 366 18.44 5.16 26.47
CA PHE A 366 18.62 4.58 27.80
C PHE A 366 19.73 5.34 28.56
N ASP A 367 19.46 5.73 29.81
CA ASP A 367 20.41 6.36 30.72
C ASP A 367 20.72 5.45 31.92
N GLY A 368 21.68 4.54 31.75
CA GLY A 368 22.11 3.64 32.82
C GLY A 368 22.80 4.33 34.00
N SER A 369 23.16 5.62 33.88
CA SER A 369 23.64 6.45 35.00
C SER A 369 22.49 6.98 35.87
N ARG A 370 21.30 7.14 35.27
CA ARG A 370 20.09 7.78 35.81
C ARG A 370 20.28 9.23 36.28
N GLY A 371 21.36 9.88 35.84
CA GLY A 371 21.69 11.28 36.16
C GLY A 371 21.25 12.30 35.11
N GLY A 372 20.69 11.84 33.98
CA GLY A 372 20.38 12.66 32.81
C GLY A 372 21.49 12.61 31.76
N LEU A 373 21.09 12.85 30.51
CA LEU A 373 21.96 12.84 29.33
C LEU A 373 22.21 14.27 28.82
N THR A 374 23.46 14.54 28.42
CA THR A 374 23.82 15.73 27.64
C THR A 374 23.97 15.33 26.17
N TRP A 375 23.26 16.02 25.30
CA TRP A 375 23.18 15.69 23.87
C TRP A 375 24.04 16.61 23.00
N ASN A 376 24.47 16.07 21.85
CA ASN A 376 25.22 16.79 20.82
C ASN A 376 24.93 16.16 19.44
N ALA A 377 25.04 16.94 18.38
CA ALA A 377 24.91 16.45 17.01
C ALA A 377 25.83 17.22 16.05
N TYR A 378 26.43 16.50 15.10
CA TYR A 378 27.22 17.04 13.99
C TYR A 378 26.64 16.59 12.66
N GLY A 379 26.83 17.39 11.60
CA GLY A 379 26.30 17.09 10.26
C GLY A 379 24.81 17.41 10.07
N LEU A 380 24.18 18.12 11.02
CA LEU A 380 22.88 18.75 10.79
C LEU A 380 22.99 19.83 9.69
N PRO A 381 21.96 20.01 8.85
CA PRO A 381 21.87 21.12 7.89
C PRO A 381 21.74 22.47 8.59
N ASP A 382 22.14 23.54 7.90
CA ASP A 382 21.97 24.91 8.36
C ASP A 382 20.50 25.19 8.73
N GLY A 383 20.27 25.77 9.90
CA GLY A 383 18.92 26.04 10.42
C GLY A 383 18.29 24.93 11.28
N LEU A 384 18.92 23.77 11.42
CA LEU A 384 18.62 22.79 12.50
C LEU A 384 19.66 22.85 13.61
N SER A 385 19.24 22.48 14.83
CA SER A 385 20.12 22.40 15.99
C SER A 385 19.68 21.31 16.98
N MET A 386 20.64 20.77 17.74
CA MET A 386 20.37 19.88 18.87
C MET A 386 20.23 20.70 20.16
N THR A 387 19.12 20.53 20.86
CA THR A 387 18.90 21.11 22.20
C THR A 387 19.59 20.29 23.28
N ALA A 388 19.83 20.90 24.44
CA ALA A 388 20.45 20.22 25.59
C ALA A 388 19.68 18.99 26.10
N TYR A 389 18.40 18.86 25.76
CA TYR A 389 17.51 17.77 26.19
C TYR A 389 17.32 16.66 25.15
N GLY A 390 17.96 16.75 23.98
CA GLY A 390 17.86 15.72 22.94
C GLY A 390 16.80 15.99 21.87
N MET A 391 16.24 17.19 21.78
CA MET A 391 15.41 17.58 20.64
C MET A 391 16.29 18.07 19.48
N ILE A 392 16.17 17.49 18.29
CA ILE A 392 16.67 18.11 17.04
C ILE A 392 15.53 18.97 16.50
N GLU A 393 15.72 20.30 16.45
CA GLU A 393 14.67 21.24 16.04
C GLU A 393 15.18 22.42 15.20
N GLY A 394 14.27 23.03 14.44
CA GLY A 394 14.50 24.25 13.66
C GLY A 394 13.76 24.24 12.32
N SER A 395 14.39 24.81 11.29
CA SER A 395 13.93 24.74 9.90
C SER A 395 15.13 24.68 8.95
N PRO A 396 15.39 23.54 8.27
CA PRO A 396 16.59 23.35 7.46
C PRO A 396 16.57 24.27 6.24
N LYS A 397 17.72 24.87 5.90
CA LYS A 397 17.87 25.84 4.80
C LYS A 397 18.44 25.26 3.52
N GLU A 398 18.91 24.01 3.59
CA GLU A 398 19.46 23.27 2.47
C GLU A 398 18.73 21.93 2.35
N SER A 399 18.38 21.58 1.12
CA SER A 399 17.86 20.28 0.71
C SER A 399 19.00 19.31 0.43
N GLY A 400 18.75 18.00 0.57
CA GLY A 400 19.75 16.95 0.37
C GLY A 400 19.69 15.84 1.42
N THR A 401 20.72 15.01 1.45
CA THR A 401 20.87 13.91 2.41
C THR A 401 22.04 14.19 3.34
N PHE A 402 21.77 14.25 4.64
CA PHE A 402 22.70 14.69 5.68
C PHE A 402 23.04 13.53 6.61
N THR A 403 24.33 13.28 6.79
CA THR A 403 24.85 12.27 7.73
C THR A 403 25.00 12.89 9.11
N VAL A 404 24.01 12.65 9.98
CA VAL A 404 23.91 13.25 11.32
C VAL A 404 24.56 12.33 12.34
N ALA A 405 25.74 12.69 12.82
CA ALA A 405 26.41 12.01 13.92
C ALA A 405 25.87 12.54 15.26
N VAL A 406 25.01 11.78 15.93
CA VAL A 406 24.42 12.12 17.23
C VAL A 406 25.21 11.45 18.35
N SER A 407 25.45 12.16 19.45
CA SER A 407 26.02 11.57 20.66
C SER A 407 25.30 12.00 21.94
N ALA A 408 25.23 11.06 22.88
CA ALA A 408 24.66 11.23 24.21
C ALA A 408 25.72 10.92 25.26
N THR A 409 25.91 11.82 26.22
CA THR A 409 26.89 11.69 27.31
C THR A 409 26.18 11.67 28.65
N ASP A 410 26.46 10.68 29.48
CA ASP A 410 25.84 10.50 30.79
C ASP A 410 26.48 11.35 31.91
N ALA A 411 25.92 11.27 33.11
CA ALA A 411 26.44 11.97 34.29
C ALA A 411 27.82 11.49 34.77
N GLY A 412 28.26 10.29 34.35
CA GLY A 412 29.61 9.76 34.61
C GLY A 412 30.64 10.15 33.54
N ARG A 413 30.20 10.84 32.48
CA ARG A 413 30.97 11.24 31.29
C ARG A 413 31.29 10.08 30.34
N SER A 414 30.50 9.02 30.36
CA SER A 414 30.50 8.00 29.29
C SER A 414 29.67 8.52 28.12
N THR A 415 30.25 8.50 26.92
CA THR A 415 29.59 8.93 25.69
C THR A 415 29.29 7.72 24.80
N VAL A 416 28.09 7.66 24.26
CA VAL A 416 27.70 6.80 23.14
C VAL A 416 27.41 7.68 21.92
N SER A 417 27.66 7.16 20.72
CA SER A 417 27.41 7.85 19.46
C SER A 417 26.73 6.92 18.46
N THR A 418 25.84 7.47 17.63
CA THR A 418 25.29 6.81 16.45
C THR A 418 25.37 7.74 15.23
N VAL A 419 25.20 7.18 14.03
CA VAL A 419 25.16 7.94 12.78
C VAL A 419 23.83 7.65 12.11
N LEU A 420 23.03 8.70 11.96
CA LEU A 420 21.70 8.67 11.36
C LEU A 420 21.70 9.40 10.02
N THR A 421 20.73 9.10 9.18
CA THR A 421 20.52 9.80 7.91
C THR A 421 19.29 10.70 8.04
N LEU A 422 19.46 12.00 7.81
CA LEU A 422 18.37 12.95 7.65
C LEU A 422 18.23 13.31 6.17
N HIS A 423 17.07 13.02 5.57
CA HIS A 423 16.73 13.54 4.25
C HIS A 423 15.96 14.86 4.44
N VAL A 424 16.38 15.91 3.74
CA VAL A 424 15.68 17.19 3.65
C VAL A 424 15.22 17.38 2.21
N ASP A 425 13.92 17.37 2.00
CA ASP A 425 13.31 17.49 0.68
C ASP A 425 13.03 18.95 0.34
N GLU A 426 12.91 19.29 -0.94
CA GLU A 426 12.57 20.63 -1.41
C GLU A 426 11.19 20.63 -2.04
N SER A 427 10.28 21.50 -1.62
CA SER A 427 9.00 21.70 -2.32
C SER A 427 9.25 22.31 -3.70
N ALA A 428 8.53 21.84 -4.73
CA ALA A 428 8.64 22.36 -6.08
C ALA A 428 8.31 23.87 -6.11
N PRO A 429 9.19 24.74 -6.64
CA PRO A 429 8.96 26.18 -6.73
C PRO A 429 7.84 26.51 -7.71
N ASP A 430 7.33 27.75 -7.66
CA ASP A 430 6.38 28.24 -8.66
C ASP A 430 7.01 28.32 -10.06
N ILE A 431 6.24 27.95 -11.09
CA ILE A 431 6.66 28.02 -12.50
C ILE A 431 6.89 29.48 -12.89
N ASN A 432 8.06 29.75 -13.47
CA ASN A 432 8.45 31.11 -13.83
C ASN A 432 7.63 31.63 -15.01
N GLY A 433 7.20 32.89 -14.94
CA GLY A 433 6.41 33.54 -15.99
C GLY A 433 5.04 32.92 -16.26
N PHE A 434 4.52 32.10 -15.35
CA PHE A 434 3.24 31.40 -15.48
C PHE A 434 2.05 32.36 -15.65
N VAL A 435 1.36 32.26 -16.79
CA VAL A 435 0.18 33.05 -17.17
C VAL A 435 -0.85 32.15 -17.84
N VAL A 436 -2.11 32.25 -17.41
CA VAL A 436 -3.25 31.55 -18.02
C VAL A 436 -4.11 32.54 -18.81
N SER A 437 -4.62 32.10 -19.96
CA SER A 437 -5.38 32.93 -20.92
C SER A 437 -6.40 32.11 -21.70
N PRO A 438 -7.49 32.71 -22.23
CA PRO A 438 -8.38 32.05 -23.19
C PRO A 438 -7.60 31.37 -24.32
N GLY A 439 -7.97 30.14 -24.65
CA GLY A 439 -7.35 29.39 -25.75
C GLY A 439 -7.87 29.81 -27.13
N SER A 440 -7.32 29.22 -28.18
CA SER A 440 -7.72 29.44 -29.57
C SER A 440 -9.02 28.72 -29.92
N ALA A 441 -9.23 27.51 -29.39
CA ALA A 441 -10.46 26.74 -29.52
C ALA A 441 -11.56 27.26 -28.57
N ASN A 442 -12.80 27.20 -29.02
CA ASN A 442 -13.95 27.55 -28.18
C ASN A 442 -14.03 26.66 -26.93
N GLY A 443 -14.20 27.25 -25.74
CA GLY A 443 -14.30 26.49 -24.48
C GLY A 443 -12.97 25.87 -24.05
N SER A 444 -11.85 26.45 -24.48
CA SER A 444 -10.51 26.07 -24.06
C SER A 444 -9.80 27.19 -23.31
N THR A 445 -8.76 26.80 -22.56
CA THR A 445 -7.77 27.71 -21.95
C THR A 445 -6.38 27.41 -22.49
N SER A 446 -5.41 28.27 -22.20
CA SER A 446 -4.00 28.13 -22.61
C SER A 446 -3.09 28.64 -21.51
N VAL A 447 -1.89 28.09 -21.41
CA VAL A 447 -0.87 28.50 -20.43
C VAL A 447 0.41 28.86 -21.17
N THR A 448 0.99 30.01 -20.81
CA THR A 448 2.36 30.37 -21.17
C THR A 448 3.22 30.46 -19.91
N ALA A 449 4.50 30.12 -20.05
CA ALA A 449 5.49 30.08 -18.97
C ALA A 449 6.89 30.27 -19.56
N VAL A 450 7.90 30.36 -18.70
CA VAL A 450 9.32 30.33 -19.08
C VAL A 450 9.95 29.12 -18.37
N PRO A 451 10.35 28.05 -19.10
CA PRO A 451 11.01 26.91 -18.48
C PRO A 451 12.33 27.31 -17.82
N SER A 452 12.65 26.64 -16.72
CA SER A 452 13.92 26.82 -16.00
C SER A 452 15.13 26.25 -16.75
N ASP A 453 14.95 25.17 -17.52
CA ASP A 453 15.91 24.67 -18.52
C ASP A 453 15.23 24.41 -19.88
N PRO A 454 15.87 24.71 -21.04
CA PRO A 454 15.30 24.47 -22.37
C PRO A 454 14.98 23.02 -22.73
N SER A 455 15.46 22.03 -21.98
CA SER A 455 15.12 20.60 -22.15
C SER A 455 13.80 20.20 -21.47
N HIS A 456 13.32 21.00 -20.51
CA HIS A 456 12.14 20.66 -19.71
C HIS A 456 10.85 20.66 -20.54
N MET A 457 10.00 19.68 -20.24
CA MET A 457 8.64 19.57 -20.74
C MET A 457 7.66 20.18 -19.74
N PHE A 458 6.42 20.39 -20.17
CA PHE A 458 5.31 20.71 -19.27
C PHE A 458 4.28 19.59 -19.27
N ALA A 459 3.49 19.52 -18.22
CA ALA A 459 2.27 18.72 -18.14
C ALA A 459 1.20 19.49 -17.36
N TYR A 460 -0.07 19.15 -17.53
CA TYR A 460 -1.17 19.72 -16.75
C TYR A 460 -2.13 18.67 -16.20
N LEU A 461 -2.81 19.04 -15.12
CA LEU A 461 -3.93 18.30 -14.54
C LEU A 461 -5.07 19.30 -14.23
N LEU A 462 -6.30 18.93 -14.62
CA LEU A 462 -7.51 19.70 -14.34
C LEU A 462 -8.29 19.07 -13.17
N GLY A 463 -7.96 19.48 -11.94
CA GLY A 463 -8.49 18.91 -10.70
C GLY A 463 -9.63 19.74 -10.07
N PRO A 464 -10.47 19.14 -9.20
CA PRO A 464 -11.49 19.89 -8.45
C PRO A 464 -10.87 20.81 -7.39
N ASP A 465 -9.68 20.47 -6.89
CA ASP A 465 -8.93 21.20 -5.87
C ASP A 465 -7.53 21.61 -6.36
N ALA A 466 -6.89 22.49 -5.60
CA ALA A 466 -5.61 23.09 -5.95
C ALA A 466 -4.43 22.10 -6.03
N GLY A 467 -4.57 20.88 -5.51
CA GLY A 467 -3.46 19.95 -5.30
C GLY A 467 -2.59 20.32 -4.11
N VAL A 468 -1.90 19.31 -3.56
CA VAL A 468 -0.78 19.52 -2.63
C VAL A 468 0.45 19.84 -3.48
N ARG A 469 1.23 20.87 -3.09
CA ARG A 469 2.48 21.21 -3.76
C ARG A 469 3.44 20.00 -3.71
N PRO A 470 3.87 19.46 -4.85
CA PRO A 470 4.78 18.32 -4.89
C PRO A 470 6.19 18.70 -4.41
N LEU A 471 7.03 17.70 -4.15
CA LEU A 471 8.44 17.89 -3.95
C LEU A 471 9.14 18.01 -5.32
N ARG A 472 10.26 18.74 -5.39
CA ARG A 472 11.19 18.61 -6.51
C ARG A 472 11.81 17.20 -6.46
N GLY A 473 11.84 16.52 -7.59
CA GLY A 473 12.24 15.11 -7.65
C GLY A 473 11.07 14.11 -7.61
N ASP A 474 9.84 14.56 -7.30
CA ASP A 474 8.66 13.69 -7.39
C ASP A 474 8.38 13.32 -8.85
N ALA A 475 7.97 12.08 -9.10
CA ALA A 475 7.48 11.66 -10.41
C ALA A 475 6.15 12.35 -10.76
N LEU A 476 6.02 12.79 -12.01
CA LEU A 476 4.77 13.36 -12.56
C LEU A 476 3.56 12.41 -12.32
N PRO A 477 2.39 12.91 -11.86
CA PRO A 477 1.18 12.09 -11.69
C PRO A 477 0.76 11.37 -12.98
N GLY A 478 0.23 10.16 -12.85
CA GLY A 478 -0.11 9.30 -14.00
C GLY A 478 -1.22 9.87 -14.88
N GLU A 479 -2.12 10.64 -14.29
CA GLU A 479 -3.23 11.35 -14.93
C GLU A 479 -2.83 12.70 -15.55
N ALA A 480 -1.59 13.19 -15.33
CA ALA A 480 -1.15 14.48 -15.86
C ALA A 480 -0.80 14.40 -17.36
N VAL A 481 -1.43 15.27 -18.14
CA VAL A 481 -1.33 15.29 -19.60
C VAL A 481 -0.14 16.14 -20.04
N LEU A 482 0.80 15.55 -20.78
CA LEU A 482 1.94 16.28 -21.36
C LEU A 482 1.47 17.44 -22.24
N TYR A 483 2.13 18.59 -22.09
CA TYR A 483 1.67 19.88 -22.56
C TYR A 483 2.76 20.62 -23.37
N SER A 484 2.32 21.38 -24.37
CA SER A 484 3.17 22.33 -25.09
C SER A 484 2.66 23.73 -24.79
N LEU A 485 3.51 24.60 -24.24
CA LEU A 485 3.09 25.95 -23.84
C LEU A 485 2.42 26.71 -24.99
N GLY A 486 1.29 27.33 -24.70
CA GLY A 486 0.48 28.08 -25.66
C GLY A 486 -0.44 27.25 -26.55
N THR A 487 -0.54 25.92 -26.37
CA THR A 487 -1.59 25.11 -27.02
C THR A 487 -2.86 25.02 -26.18
N ASP A 488 -3.96 24.56 -26.79
CA ASP A 488 -5.28 24.55 -26.15
C ASP A 488 -5.45 23.38 -25.17
N ILE A 489 -5.77 23.75 -23.93
CA ILE A 489 -6.28 22.87 -22.87
C ILE A 489 -7.81 22.85 -23.01
N LEU A 490 -8.35 21.70 -23.42
CA LEU A 490 -9.75 21.55 -23.80
C LEU A 490 -10.66 21.26 -22.60
N HIS A 491 -11.87 21.81 -22.64
CA HIS A 491 -12.94 21.61 -21.65
C HIS A 491 -12.65 21.93 -20.16
N PRO A 492 -11.78 22.92 -19.81
CA PRO A 492 -11.70 23.38 -18.42
C PRO A 492 -13.05 23.98 -17.97
N ILE A 493 -13.38 23.82 -16.69
CA ILE A 493 -14.63 24.32 -16.10
C ILE A 493 -14.31 25.54 -15.20
N PRO A 494 -15.07 26.66 -15.26
CA PRO A 494 -14.91 27.76 -14.32
C PRO A 494 -15.01 27.29 -12.86
N GLY A 495 -14.00 27.58 -12.05
CA GLY A 495 -13.89 27.12 -10.66
C GLY A 495 -13.08 25.84 -10.46
N GLN A 496 -12.77 25.09 -11.53
CA GLN A 496 -11.81 23.98 -11.51
C GLN A 496 -10.38 24.52 -11.35
N TYR A 497 -9.47 23.73 -10.80
CA TYR A 497 -8.06 24.10 -10.71
C TYR A 497 -7.27 23.50 -11.86
N LEU A 498 -6.45 24.35 -12.49
CA LEU A 498 -5.45 23.98 -13.46
C LEU A 498 -4.10 23.92 -12.74
N GLN A 499 -3.67 22.70 -12.44
CA GLN A 499 -2.32 22.39 -11.98
C GLN A 499 -1.43 22.21 -13.20
N VAL A 500 -0.23 22.79 -13.18
CA VAL A 500 0.78 22.65 -14.23
C VAL A 500 2.11 22.31 -13.59
N PHE A 501 2.79 21.36 -14.21
CA PHE A 501 4.07 20.80 -13.80
C PHE A 501 5.10 21.14 -14.88
N GLU A 502 6.25 21.66 -14.48
CA GLU A 502 7.47 21.66 -15.30
C GLU A 502 8.28 20.42 -14.92
N VAL A 503 8.71 19.65 -15.91
CA VAL A 503 9.38 18.36 -15.68
C VAL A 503 10.60 18.15 -16.57
N ASP A 504 11.57 17.38 -16.10
CA ASP A 504 12.77 17.01 -16.86
C ASP A 504 12.50 15.94 -17.95
N GLU A 505 13.57 15.49 -18.63
CA GLU A 505 13.51 14.41 -19.63
C GLU A 505 13.04 13.06 -19.05
N GLN A 506 13.13 12.87 -17.73
CA GLN A 506 12.76 11.67 -17.00
C GLN A 506 11.33 11.75 -16.40
N LYS A 507 10.68 12.92 -16.49
CA LYS A 507 9.40 13.28 -15.85
C LYS A 507 9.47 13.46 -14.32
N SER A 508 10.64 13.82 -13.78
CA SER A 508 10.78 14.42 -12.44
C SER A 508 10.21 15.83 -12.44
N ILE A 509 9.49 16.22 -11.39
CA ILE A 509 8.94 17.57 -11.22
C ILE A 509 10.03 18.54 -10.77
N GLU A 510 10.22 19.62 -11.52
CA GLU A 510 11.23 20.66 -11.25
C GLU A 510 10.63 22.00 -10.80
N ALA A 511 9.40 22.29 -11.21
CA ALA A 511 8.56 23.40 -10.74
C ALA A 511 7.06 23.07 -10.89
N TRP A 512 6.21 23.72 -10.11
CA TRP A 512 4.76 23.49 -10.10
C TRP A 512 3.98 24.77 -9.81
N SER A 513 2.89 25.00 -10.55
CA SER A 513 1.93 26.08 -10.28
C SER A 513 0.51 25.57 -10.39
N SER A 514 -0.36 26.07 -9.52
CA SER A 514 -1.79 25.75 -9.51
C SER A 514 -2.61 27.02 -9.41
N VAL A 515 -3.66 27.10 -10.23
CA VAL A 515 -4.53 28.28 -10.32
C VAL A 515 -5.97 27.86 -10.59
N GLN A 516 -6.92 28.57 -9.98
CA GLN A 516 -8.33 28.36 -10.28
C GLN A 516 -8.66 28.98 -11.64
N VAL A 517 -9.30 28.22 -12.53
CA VAL A 517 -9.70 28.68 -13.85
C VAL A 517 -10.93 29.59 -13.70
N GLU A 518 -10.78 30.88 -13.95
CA GLU A 518 -11.91 31.81 -14.02
C GLU A 518 -12.62 31.70 -15.39
N ALA A 519 -13.86 32.17 -15.47
CA ALA A 519 -14.56 32.27 -16.76
C ALA A 519 -13.79 33.16 -17.77
N ALA A 520 -13.05 34.17 -17.29
CA ALA A 520 -12.20 35.02 -18.11
C ALA A 520 -10.92 34.33 -18.64
N HIS A 521 -10.61 33.11 -18.19
CA HIS A 521 -9.52 32.28 -18.71
C HIS A 521 -9.98 31.33 -19.84
N ILE A 522 -11.26 31.37 -20.22
CA ILE A 522 -11.87 30.42 -21.17
C ILE A 522 -12.45 31.17 -22.38
N GLN A 523 -12.30 30.60 -23.57
CA GLN A 523 -12.79 31.22 -24.81
C GLN A 523 -14.30 31.07 -25.00
N ASP A 524 -15.01 32.20 -25.12
CA ASP A 524 -16.48 32.33 -25.07
C ASP A 524 -17.25 31.77 -26.29
N GLN A 525 -18.47 31.25 -26.06
CA GLN A 525 -19.37 30.77 -27.11
C GLN A 525 -20.20 31.89 -27.76
N VAL A 526 -20.08 32.03 -29.09
CA VAL A 526 -20.99 32.84 -29.91
C VAL A 526 -22.12 31.94 -30.43
N ARG A 527 -23.31 32.02 -29.83
CA ARG A 527 -24.47 31.21 -30.25
C ARG A 527 -25.16 31.78 -31.49
N VAL A 528 -25.77 30.89 -32.28
CA VAL A 528 -26.69 31.27 -33.36
C VAL A 528 -27.97 31.86 -32.73
N THR A 529 -28.48 32.93 -33.34
CA THR A 529 -29.72 33.64 -32.96
C THR A 529 -30.73 33.74 -34.11
N GLY A 530 -30.40 33.19 -35.28
CA GLY A 530 -31.29 33.06 -36.42
C GLY A 530 -30.57 32.53 -37.67
N VAL A 531 -31.35 31.97 -38.60
CA VAL A 531 -30.93 31.62 -39.96
C VAL A 531 -31.85 32.30 -40.97
N THR A 532 -31.29 32.75 -42.09
CA THR A 532 -32.04 33.21 -43.27
C THR A 532 -31.51 32.51 -44.53
N LEU A 533 -32.27 32.56 -45.61
CA LEU A 533 -31.81 32.16 -46.95
C LEU A 533 -31.54 33.40 -47.79
N ASP A 534 -30.59 33.28 -48.73
CA ASP A 534 -30.30 34.27 -49.76
C ASP A 534 -31.46 34.47 -50.76
N GLN A 535 -32.32 33.47 -50.92
CA GLN A 535 -33.53 33.50 -51.74
C GLN A 535 -34.71 32.86 -50.99
N THR A 536 -35.91 33.45 -51.10
CA THR A 536 -37.16 32.91 -50.54
C THR A 536 -38.06 32.23 -51.59
N GLU A 537 -37.78 32.47 -52.88
CA GLU A 537 -38.47 31.87 -54.01
C GLU A 537 -37.45 31.55 -55.11
N LEU A 538 -37.58 30.38 -55.74
CA LEU A 538 -36.67 29.88 -56.76
C LEU A 538 -37.50 29.20 -57.87
N THR A 539 -37.31 29.60 -59.13
CA THR A 539 -38.01 28.99 -60.28
C THR A 539 -37.03 28.27 -61.18
N LEU A 540 -37.30 27.00 -61.47
CA LEU A 540 -36.47 26.09 -62.26
C LEU A 540 -37.30 25.43 -63.36
N ALA A 541 -36.63 24.87 -64.37
CA ALA A 541 -37.27 23.96 -65.33
C ALA A 541 -36.90 22.50 -65.01
N VAL A 542 -37.78 21.55 -65.33
CA VAL A 542 -37.52 20.10 -65.18
C VAL A 542 -36.20 19.73 -65.88
N GLY A 543 -35.26 19.13 -65.15
CA GLY A 543 -33.96 18.71 -65.69
C GLY A 543 -32.96 19.85 -65.97
N ALA A 544 -33.25 21.08 -65.53
CA ALA A 544 -32.25 22.15 -65.52
C ALA A 544 -31.12 21.87 -64.50
N ALA A 545 -29.98 22.53 -64.67
CA ALA A 545 -28.88 22.45 -63.70
C ALA A 545 -29.33 22.93 -62.31
N SER A 546 -28.87 22.23 -61.27
CA SER A 546 -29.19 22.54 -59.88
C SER A 546 -28.75 23.96 -59.51
N GLN A 547 -29.57 24.64 -58.71
CA GLN A 547 -29.22 25.97 -58.16
C GLN A 547 -29.06 25.90 -56.65
N LYS A 548 -28.12 26.67 -56.12
CA LYS A 548 -27.78 26.66 -54.70
C LYS A 548 -28.54 27.74 -53.95
N LEU A 549 -29.19 27.33 -52.85
CA LEU A 549 -29.64 28.21 -51.78
C LEU A 549 -28.52 28.33 -50.75
N THR A 550 -28.29 29.55 -50.24
CA THR A 550 -27.25 29.84 -49.25
C THR A 550 -27.90 30.22 -47.92
N ALA A 551 -27.65 29.40 -46.89
CA ALA A 551 -28.03 29.76 -45.53
C ALA A 551 -27.05 30.79 -44.94
N VAL A 552 -27.60 31.85 -44.35
CA VAL A 552 -26.84 32.90 -43.66
C VAL A 552 -27.22 32.86 -42.17
N LEU A 553 -26.23 32.70 -41.31
CA LEU A 553 -26.42 32.63 -39.86
C LEU A 553 -26.20 33.99 -39.21
N THR A 554 -26.99 34.27 -38.17
CA THR A 554 -26.87 35.46 -37.35
C THR A 554 -26.41 35.07 -35.94
N PRO A 555 -25.32 35.63 -35.40
CA PRO A 555 -24.29 36.37 -36.11
C PRO A 555 -23.45 35.44 -37.02
N VAL A 556 -22.78 36.01 -38.02
CA VAL A 556 -22.01 35.23 -39.02
C VAL A 556 -20.80 34.48 -38.44
N ASN A 557 -20.32 34.88 -37.26
CA ASN A 557 -19.21 34.26 -36.52
C ASN A 557 -19.68 33.32 -35.39
N ALA A 558 -20.88 32.75 -35.50
CA ALA A 558 -21.37 31.78 -34.53
C ALA A 558 -20.48 30.52 -34.48
N THR A 559 -20.18 30.05 -33.26
CA THR A 559 -19.26 28.95 -32.97
C THR A 559 -19.64 27.63 -33.66
N ASN A 560 -20.94 27.37 -33.83
CA ASN A 560 -21.44 26.23 -34.59
C ASN A 560 -22.18 26.74 -35.85
N PRO A 561 -21.54 26.71 -37.03
CA PRO A 561 -22.15 27.14 -38.28
C PRO A 561 -22.92 26.03 -39.02
N ALA A 562 -23.12 24.85 -38.41
CA ALA A 562 -23.75 23.72 -39.09
C ALA A 562 -25.27 23.89 -39.27
N VAL A 563 -25.76 23.44 -40.43
CA VAL A 563 -27.18 23.45 -40.81
C VAL A 563 -27.55 22.14 -41.50
N ALA A 564 -28.83 21.75 -41.39
CA ALA A 564 -29.41 20.60 -42.08
C ALA A 564 -30.48 21.06 -43.08
N TRP A 565 -30.55 20.39 -44.24
CA TRP A 565 -31.48 20.72 -45.32
C TRP A 565 -32.51 19.61 -45.55
N ALA A 566 -33.75 20.01 -45.88
CA ALA A 566 -34.86 19.12 -46.23
C ALA A 566 -35.73 19.71 -47.35
N SER A 567 -36.40 18.85 -48.11
CA SER A 567 -37.45 19.22 -49.07
C SER A 567 -38.79 18.66 -48.63
N SER A 568 -39.87 19.43 -48.77
CA SER A 568 -41.24 18.95 -48.55
C SER A 568 -41.71 17.95 -49.60
N ASP A 569 -41.13 18.00 -50.81
CA ASP A 569 -41.38 17.05 -51.88
C ASP A 569 -40.08 16.82 -52.70
N PRO A 570 -39.26 15.83 -52.30
CA PRO A 570 -38.05 15.45 -53.02
C PRO A 570 -38.28 14.89 -54.44
N ALA A 571 -39.52 14.56 -54.83
CA ALA A 571 -39.84 14.10 -56.19
C ALA A 571 -40.11 15.26 -57.15
N VAL A 572 -40.52 16.43 -56.64
CA VAL A 572 -40.58 17.70 -57.38
C VAL A 572 -39.20 18.37 -57.39
N ALA A 573 -38.61 18.61 -56.23
CA ALA A 573 -37.27 19.18 -56.09
C ALA A 573 -36.53 18.59 -54.89
N ALA A 574 -35.41 17.91 -55.15
CA ALA A 574 -34.52 17.41 -54.11
C ALA A 574 -33.51 18.48 -53.68
N VAL A 575 -33.00 18.40 -52.44
CA VAL A 575 -31.95 19.28 -51.92
C VAL A 575 -30.81 18.48 -51.30
N SER A 576 -29.57 18.89 -51.52
CA SER A 576 -28.38 18.33 -50.88
C SER A 576 -28.11 18.97 -49.50
N GLN A 577 -27.27 18.35 -48.67
CA GLN A 577 -26.78 18.99 -47.44
C GLN A 577 -25.84 20.19 -47.70
N SER A 578 -25.46 20.47 -48.96
CA SER A 578 -24.74 21.70 -49.36
C SER A 578 -25.66 22.85 -49.79
N GLY A 579 -26.99 22.66 -49.75
CA GLY A 579 -27.99 23.62 -50.19
C GLY A 579 -28.29 23.63 -51.70
N GLU A 580 -27.81 22.63 -52.45
CA GLU A 580 -28.05 22.53 -53.90
C GLU A 580 -29.40 21.87 -54.20
N VAL A 581 -30.26 22.60 -54.91
CA VAL A 581 -31.63 22.20 -55.25
C VAL A 581 -31.69 21.70 -56.70
N THR A 582 -32.15 20.46 -56.89
CA THR A 582 -32.22 19.79 -58.19
C THR A 582 -33.69 19.64 -58.64
N PRO A 583 -34.08 20.18 -59.82
CA PRO A 583 -35.46 20.16 -60.32
C PRO A 583 -35.79 18.85 -61.06
N ILE A 584 -36.69 18.05 -60.50
CA ILE A 584 -36.94 16.66 -60.93
C ILE A 584 -38.27 16.51 -61.70
N ALA A 585 -39.35 17.12 -61.22
CA ALA A 585 -40.68 17.05 -61.84
C ALA A 585 -41.44 18.37 -61.73
N GLU A 586 -42.40 18.61 -62.64
CA GLU A 586 -43.22 19.82 -62.63
C GLU A 586 -44.11 19.88 -61.37
N GLY A 587 -44.09 21.02 -60.67
CA GLY A 587 -44.77 21.17 -59.39
C GLY A 587 -44.19 22.30 -58.53
N THR A 588 -44.47 22.25 -57.22
CA THR A 588 -43.90 23.18 -56.23
C THR A 588 -43.52 22.43 -54.96
N ALA A 589 -42.30 22.64 -54.46
CA ALA A 589 -41.79 22.10 -53.21
C ALA A 589 -41.27 23.23 -52.31
N VAL A 590 -41.26 23.03 -50.99
CA VAL A 590 -40.64 23.95 -50.03
C VAL A 590 -39.34 23.34 -49.55
N ILE A 591 -38.24 24.05 -49.73
CA ILE A 591 -36.92 23.70 -49.19
C ILE A 591 -36.75 24.42 -47.86
N THR A 592 -36.44 23.67 -46.80
CA THR A 592 -36.22 24.19 -45.46
C THR A 592 -34.78 23.92 -45.03
N VAL A 593 -34.14 24.95 -44.45
CA VAL A 593 -32.90 24.83 -43.70
C VAL A 593 -33.18 24.98 -42.21
N THR A 594 -32.52 24.17 -41.40
CA THR A 594 -32.61 24.17 -39.93
C THR A 594 -31.21 24.29 -39.34
N THR A 595 -31.02 25.07 -38.28
CA THR A 595 -29.75 25.13 -37.54
C THR A 595 -29.47 23.80 -36.83
N ALA A 596 -28.20 23.42 -36.65
CA ALA A 596 -27.85 22.12 -36.06
C ALA A 596 -28.28 21.94 -34.59
N ASP A 597 -28.63 23.02 -33.88
CA ASP A 597 -29.26 23.01 -32.55
C ASP A 597 -30.79 22.84 -32.59
N GLY A 598 -31.40 22.81 -33.79
CA GLY A 598 -32.84 22.75 -34.01
C GLY A 598 -33.61 24.05 -33.69
N GLY A 599 -32.92 25.11 -33.25
CA GLY A 599 -33.55 26.31 -32.71
C GLY A 599 -34.17 27.25 -33.74
N TYR A 600 -33.66 27.27 -34.97
CA TYR A 600 -34.07 28.22 -36.00
C TYR A 600 -34.22 27.56 -37.38
N THR A 601 -35.20 28.02 -38.15
CA THR A 601 -35.48 27.56 -39.51
C THR A 601 -35.71 28.71 -40.48
N ALA A 602 -35.36 28.49 -41.74
CA ALA A 602 -35.73 29.35 -42.87
C ALA A 602 -36.13 28.48 -44.07
N SER A 603 -36.98 28.99 -44.96
CA SER A 603 -37.51 28.20 -46.08
C SER A 603 -37.66 29.01 -47.37
N ALA A 604 -37.48 28.33 -48.50
CA ALA A 604 -37.69 28.87 -49.84
C ALA A 604 -38.70 28.02 -50.62
N THR A 605 -39.55 28.68 -51.41
CA THR A 605 -40.52 28.00 -52.30
C THR A 605 -39.88 27.76 -53.65
N VAL A 606 -39.76 26.50 -54.07
CA VAL A 606 -39.17 26.08 -55.34
C VAL A 606 -40.28 25.67 -56.29
N MET A 607 -40.47 26.44 -57.37
CA MET A 607 -41.39 26.12 -58.45
C MET A 607 -40.62 25.47 -59.61
N VAL A 608 -41.06 24.30 -60.05
CA VAL A 608 -40.45 23.57 -61.18
C VAL A 608 -41.44 23.55 -62.34
N GLN A 609 -41.02 24.06 -63.50
CA GLN A 609 -41.84 24.25 -64.69
C GLN A 609 -41.50 23.23 -65.79
N SER A 610 -42.48 22.88 -66.61
CA SER A 610 -42.28 22.00 -67.79
C SER A 610 -41.21 22.55 -68.76
N ALA A 611 -40.25 21.70 -69.13
CA ALA A 611 -39.16 22.08 -70.02
C ALA A 611 -39.60 22.15 -71.50
N PRO A 612 -39.14 23.14 -72.28
CA PRO A 612 -39.38 23.20 -73.72
C PRO A 612 -38.58 22.11 -74.44
N VAL A 613 -39.24 21.30 -75.27
CA VAL A 613 -38.58 20.20 -76.00
C VAL A 613 -37.73 20.74 -77.14
N ALA A 614 -36.44 20.43 -77.13
CA ALA A 614 -35.49 20.78 -78.17
C ALA A 614 -35.30 19.63 -79.19
N THR A 615 -35.26 19.97 -80.48
CA THR A 615 -35.10 19.02 -81.59
C THR A 615 -34.02 19.47 -82.57
N GLY A 616 -33.45 18.54 -83.32
CA GLY A 616 -32.52 18.76 -84.44
C GLY A 616 -32.90 17.94 -85.67
N THR A 617 -31.96 17.82 -86.61
CA THR A 617 -32.12 17.06 -87.87
C THR A 617 -30.97 16.04 -88.02
N VAL A 618 -31.25 14.89 -88.62
CA VAL A 618 -30.23 13.90 -89.01
C VAL A 618 -30.26 13.69 -90.51
N ILE A 619 -29.11 13.76 -91.18
CA ILE A 619 -28.98 13.49 -92.62
C ILE A 619 -27.90 12.43 -92.89
N GLY A 620 -27.95 11.82 -94.07
CA GLY A 620 -26.94 10.89 -94.55
C GLY A 620 -27.36 10.24 -95.88
N SER A 621 -26.65 9.19 -96.29
CA SER A 621 -26.95 8.44 -97.52
C SER A 621 -26.71 6.93 -97.35
N VAL A 622 -27.48 6.10 -98.07
CA VAL A 622 -27.45 4.62 -97.95
C VAL A 622 -27.17 3.94 -99.28
N TYR A 623 -26.22 3.01 -99.26
CA TYR A 623 -25.71 2.30 -100.43
C TYR A 623 -25.62 0.79 -100.21
N GLY A 624 -25.62 0.02 -101.30
CA GLY A 624 -25.54 -1.43 -101.30
C GLY A 624 -24.35 -1.96 -102.13
N ILE A 625 -24.31 -3.29 -102.29
CA ILE A 625 -23.25 -3.99 -103.01
C ILE A 625 -23.07 -3.41 -104.41
N GLY A 626 -21.81 -3.17 -104.81
CA GLY A 626 -21.48 -2.57 -106.10
C GLY A 626 -21.64 -1.04 -106.15
N ASN A 627 -21.68 -0.37 -105.00
CA ASN A 627 -21.73 1.10 -104.88
C ASN A 627 -23.03 1.71 -105.48
N THR A 628 -24.11 0.93 -105.48
CA THR A 628 -25.44 1.36 -105.96
C THR A 628 -26.19 2.05 -104.82
N PRO A 629 -26.78 3.25 -105.02
CA PRO A 629 -27.60 3.87 -103.99
C PRO A 629 -28.87 3.06 -103.74
N LEU A 630 -29.25 2.90 -102.48
CA LEU A 630 -30.47 2.18 -102.10
C LEU A 630 -31.59 3.20 -101.89
N THR A 631 -32.53 3.26 -102.83
CA THR A 631 -33.79 4.02 -102.72
C THR A 631 -34.82 3.23 -101.92
N GLY A 632 -35.57 3.90 -101.04
CA GLY A 632 -36.61 3.26 -100.24
C GLY A 632 -36.11 2.42 -99.06
N ALA A 633 -34.82 2.53 -98.69
CA ALA A 633 -34.31 1.98 -97.44
C ALA A 633 -34.93 2.75 -96.27
N SER A 634 -35.41 2.04 -95.25
CA SER A 634 -36.06 2.64 -94.07
C SER A 634 -35.01 3.10 -93.07
N VAL A 635 -35.12 4.34 -92.61
CA VAL A 635 -34.16 5.01 -91.73
C VAL A 635 -34.90 5.62 -90.54
N SER A 636 -34.41 5.36 -89.32
CA SER A 636 -35.13 5.74 -88.10
C SER A 636 -34.20 6.14 -86.95
N ALA A 637 -34.47 7.27 -86.29
CA ALA A 637 -33.76 7.73 -85.08
C ALA A 637 -34.71 8.53 -84.16
N GLY A 638 -34.59 8.34 -82.84
CA GLY A 638 -35.36 9.08 -81.83
C GLY A 638 -36.89 9.02 -81.97
N GLY A 639 -37.41 7.96 -82.59
CA GLY A 639 -38.84 7.79 -82.88
C GLY A 639 -39.32 8.44 -84.19
N VAL A 640 -38.45 9.15 -84.92
CA VAL A 640 -38.73 9.66 -86.27
C VAL A 640 -38.24 8.64 -87.29
N THR A 641 -39.07 8.33 -88.30
CA THR A 641 -38.75 7.37 -89.38
C THR A 641 -39.10 7.98 -90.73
N ASP A 642 -38.23 7.81 -91.72
CA ASP A 642 -38.44 8.16 -93.14
C ASP A 642 -37.73 7.13 -94.04
N VAL A 643 -37.76 7.32 -95.37
CA VAL A 643 -37.09 6.47 -96.35
C VAL A 643 -36.12 7.24 -97.24
N THR A 644 -35.12 6.55 -97.77
CA THR A 644 -34.12 7.15 -98.66
C THR A 644 -34.68 7.53 -100.04
N TYR A 645 -34.20 8.66 -100.56
CA TYR A 645 -34.56 9.22 -101.86
C TYR A 645 -33.92 8.46 -103.04
N ALA A 646 -34.26 8.88 -104.27
CA ALA A 646 -33.83 8.23 -105.52
C ALA A 646 -32.30 8.21 -105.75
N ASN A 647 -31.54 9.01 -105.00
CA ASN A 647 -30.08 9.08 -105.03
C ASN A 647 -29.39 8.40 -103.82
N GLY A 648 -30.17 7.84 -102.88
CA GLY A 648 -29.68 7.20 -101.65
C GLY A 648 -29.73 8.06 -100.39
N ASP A 649 -29.94 9.38 -100.50
CA ASP A 649 -29.91 10.31 -99.36
C ASP A 649 -31.18 10.21 -98.48
N PHE A 650 -31.11 10.66 -97.22
CA PHE A 650 -32.27 10.82 -96.32
C PHE A 650 -32.13 12.05 -95.40
N ALA A 651 -33.24 12.51 -94.83
CA ALA A 651 -33.27 13.59 -93.83
C ALA A 651 -34.38 13.43 -92.78
N LEU A 652 -34.03 12.97 -91.57
CA LEU A 652 -34.95 12.90 -90.43
C LEU A 652 -35.00 14.25 -89.72
N THR A 653 -36.11 14.98 -89.84
CA THR A 653 -36.31 16.27 -89.15
C THR A 653 -37.09 16.10 -87.84
N ASN A 654 -36.85 16.99 -86.87
CA ASN A 654 -37.46 16.98 -85.54
C ASN A 654 -37.11 15.77 -84.64
N VAL A 655 -35.92 15.18 -84.83
CA VAL A 655 -35.38 14.22 -83.86
C VAL A 655 -35.07 14.96 -82.56
N THR A 656 -35.47 14.45 -81.39
CA THR A 656 -35.20 15.10 -80.10
C THR A 656 -33.69 15.21 -79.84
N ALA A 657 -33.26 16.26 -79.13
CA ALA A 657 -31.84 16.41 -78.80
C ALA A 657 -31.37 15.28 -77.85
N GLY A 658 -30.19 14.70 -78.12
CA GLY A 658 -29.62 13.56 -77.40
C GLY A 658 -28.93 12.55 -78.32
N ILE A 659 -28.32 11.51 -77.73
CA ILE A 659 -27.71 10.40 -78.48
C ILE A 659 -28.79 9.36 -78.81
N HIS A 660 -28.99 9.12 -80.09
CA HIS A 660 -29.98 8.18 -80.62
C HIS A 660 -29.34 7.08 -81.46
N THR A 661 -29.91 5.88 -81.43
CA THR A 661 -29.58 4.83 -82.38
C THR A 661 -30.29 5.10 -83.71
N LEU A 662 -29.54 5.53 -84.72
CA LEU A 662 -29.99 5.52 -86.10
C LEU A 662 -29.99 4.08 -86.60
N THR A 663 -31.16 3.59 -87.02
CA THR A 663 -31.37 2.26 -87.58
C THR A 663 -31.69 2.37 -89.06
N VAL A 664 -30.96 1.63 -89.89
CA VAL A 664 -31.14 1.57 -91.36
C VAL A 664 -31.41 0.13 -91.78
N THR A 665 -32.49 -0.07 -92.54
CA THR A 665 -32.90 -1.40 -93.04
C THR A 665 -33.30 -1.35 -94.52
N ALA A 666 -32.89 -2.37 -95.27
CA ALA A 666 -33.25 -2.56 -96.67
C ALA A 666 -33.44 -4.06 -96.97
N GLU A 667 -34.33 -4.40 -97.90
CA GLU A 667 -34.62 -5.79 -98.25
C GLU A 667 -33.37 -6.47 -98.86
N GLY A 668 -33.02 -7.65 -98.34
CA GLY A 668 -31.83 -8.42 -98.76
C GLY A 668 -30.52 -8.06 -98.06
N TYR A 669 -30.52 -7.11 -97.12
CA TYR A 669 -29.33 -6.65 -96.39
C TYR A 669 -29.43 -6.89 -94.87
N GLY A 670 -28.28 -6.88 -94.19
CA GLY A 670 -28.23 -6.78 -92.73
C GLY A 670 -28.69 -5.40 -92.27
N SER A 671 -29.40 -5.34 -91.14
CA SER A 671 -29.72 -4.07 -90.46
C SER A 671 -28.43 -3.39 -90.02
N HIS A 672 -28.26 -2.12 -90.37
CA HIS A 672 -27.15 -1.30 -89.87
C HIS A 672 -27.66 -0.36 -88.77
N THR A 673 -26.93 -0.28 -87.66
CA THR A 673 -27.23 0.64 -86.55
C THR A 673 -25.99 1.43 -86.18
N THR A 674 -26.12 2.76 -86.11
CA THR A 674 -25.06 3.66 -85.66
C THR A 674 -25.63 4.68 -84.66
N THR A 675 -24.80 5.20 -83.76
CA THR A 675 -25.21 6.22 -82.79
C THR A 675 -25.00 7.61 -83.37
N VAL A 676 -26.07 8.40 -83.48
CA VAL A 676 -26.03 9.81 -83.86
C VAL A 676 -26.30 10.68 -82.63
N ASN A 677 -25.43 11.65 -82.35
CA ASN A 677 -25.69 12.66 -81.34
C ASN A 677 -26.40 13.85 -82.01
N VAL A 678 -27.67 14.05 -81.69
CA VAL A 678 -28.49 15.14 -82.23
C VAL A 678 -28.43 16.31 -81.26
N LEU A 679 -27.87 17.44 -81.70
CA LEU A 679 -27.85 18.67 -80.91
C LEU A 679 -29.03 19.58 -81.27
N ALA A 680 -29.45 20.38 -80.30
CA ALA A 680 -30.63 21.24 -80.41
C ALA A 680 -30.47 22.28 -81.53
N GLY A 681 -31.37 22.24 -82.52
CA GLY A 681 -31.36 23.14 -83.68
C GLY A 681 -30.29 22.83 -84.74
N GLU A 682 -29.46 21.81 -84.54
CA GLU A 682 -28.37 21.46 -85.47
C GLU A 682 -28.74 20.32 -86.43
N THR A 683 -27.94 20.16 -87.48
CA THR A 683 -28.01 19.02 -88.41
C THR A 683 -26.83 18.10 -88.20
N ALA A 684 -27.08 16.89 -87.71
CA ALA A 684 -26.08 15.83 -87.59
C ALA A 684 -26.01 15.02 -88.89
N ASP A 685 -24.93 15.18 -89.65
CA ASP A 685 -24.63 14.35 -90.82
C ASP A 685 -23.90 13.07 -90.39
N VAL A 686 -24.49 11.89 -90.66
CA VAL A 686 -23.84 10.58 -90.43
C VAL A 686 -23.04 10.08 -91.63
N GLY A 687 -23.03 10.85 -92.73
CA GLY A 687 -22.33 10.52 -93.96
C GLY A 687 -22.95 9.37 -94.72
N ARG A 688 -22.10 8.49 -95.26
CA ARG A 688 -22.50 7.36 -96.11
C ARG A 688 -22.50 6.05 -95.32
N ILE A 689 -23.60 5.32 -95.43
CA ILE A 689 -23.84 4.00 -94.83
C ILE A 689 -23.89 2.96 -95.95
N ASP A 690 -22.89 2.09 -96.02
CA ASP A 690 -22.86 0.93 -96.92
C ASP A 690 -23.40 -0.31 -96.20
N LEU A 691 -24.47 -0.91 -96.71
CA LEU A 691 -25.09 -2.12 -96.15
C LEU A 691 -24.41 -3.39 -96.68
N SER A 692 -24.23 -4.38 -95.80
CA SER A 692 -23.58 -5.66 -96.09
C SER A 692 -24.51 -6.87 -95.84
N ALA A 693 -24.08 -8.06 -96.30
CA ALA A 693 -24.74 -9.33 -95.98
C ALA A 693 -24.16 -9.93 -94.68
N ALA A 694 -25.02 -10.48 -93.81
CA ALA A 694 -24.68 -10.73 -92.40
C ALA A 694 -24.46 -12.21 -92.02
N ASN A 695 -23.40 -12.49 -91.25
CA ASN A 695 -23.24 -13.64 -90.30
C ASN A 695 -21.96 -13.46 -89.41
N PRO A 696 -21.65 -14.30 -88.37
CA PRO A 696 -21.11 -13.84 -87.08
C PRO A 696 -19.73 -14.48 -86.65
N PRO A 697 -19.39 -14.74 -85.35
CA PRO A 697 -18.78 -13.85 -84.32
C PRO A 697 -17.43 -14.41 -83.70
N VAL A 698 -16.93 -13.90 -82.53
CA VAL A 698 -16.11 -14.54 -81.40
C VAL A 698 -15.08 -13.60 -80.68
N LEU A 699 -14.48 -14.03 -79.53
CA LEU A 699 -13.76 -13.30 -78.43
C LEU A 699 -12.20 -13.53 -78.33
N GLU A 700 -11.46 -12.87 -77.39
CA GLU A 700 -10.28 -13.43 -76.63
C GLU A 700 -9.74 -12.56 -75.42
N THR A 701 -8.62 -12.93 -74.70
CA THR A 701 -8.27 -12.49 -73.29
C THR A 701 -6.78 -12.05 -72.85
N PRO A 702 -5.96 -12.65 -71.89
CA PRO A 702 -5.23 -11.88 -70.81
C PRO A 702 -3.73 -12.24 -70.39
N GLU A 703 -3.23 -11.73 -69.22
CA GLU A 703 -2.18 -12.26 -68.22
C GLU A 703 -0.71 -11.66 -68.00
N PRO A 704 0.09 -12.00 -66.89
CA PRO A 704 1.22 -11.21 -66.24
C PRO A 704 2.63 -11.94 -66.00
N VAL A 705 3.46 -11.67 -64.90
CA VAL A 705 4.53 -12.53 -64.16
C VAL A 705 5.67 -11.77 -63.28
N GLU A 706 6.67 -12.45 -62.61
CA GLU A 706 7.45 -12.14 -61.33
C GLU A 706 9.06 -12.30 -61.20
N SER A 707 9.64 -12.18 -59.94
CA SER A 707 10.80 -12.90 -59.22
C SER A 707 12.33 -12.62 -59.53
N PRO A 708 13.46 -13.03 -58.79
CA PRO A 708 13.78 -13.94 -57.61
C PRO A 708 14.86 -13.48 -56.50
N SER A 709 15.88 -14.28 -56.02
CA SER A 709 16.70 -14.17 -54.72
C SER A 709 18.18 -14.80 -54.66
N TYR A 710 18.95 -14.90 -53.49
CA TYR A 710 19.99 -15.96 -53.04
C TYR A 710 20.81 -15.80 -51.66
N SER A 711 21.84 -16.65 -51.30
CA SER A 711 22.32 -17.08 -49.89
C SER A 711 23.84 -17.51 -49.58
N GLY A 712 24.29 -17.83 -48.32
CA GLY A 712 25.60 -18.52 -47.97
C GLY A 712 26.05 -18.83 -46.45
N GLY A 713 27.06 -19.71 -46.16
CA GLY A 713 27.64 -20.16 -44.81
C GLY A 713 28.77 -21.27 -44.92
N PRO A 714 29.28 -22.11 -43.93
CA PRO A 714 29.40 -22.19 -42.41
C PRO A 714 30.75 -22.81 -41.80
N SER A 715 30.83 -23.29 -40.50
CA SER A 715 31.72 -24.40 -39.88
C SER A 715 32.57 -24.17 -38.55
N SER A 716 33.18 -25.21 -37.90
CA SER A 716 33.52 -25.34 -36.44
C SER A 716 34.82 -26.12 -35.96
N ALA A 717 35.18 -26.11 -34.64
CA ALA A 717 36.23 -26.96 -33.98
C ALA A 717 36.11 -27.14 -32.41
N PRO A 718 36.74 -28.15 -31.73
CA PRO A 718 36.53 -28.54 -30.29
C PRO A 718 37.83 -28.72 -29.40
N VAL A 719 37.93 -29.18 -28.12
CA VAL A 719 37.19 -29.20 -26.80
C VAL A 719 38.09 -29.86 -25.70
N PRO A 720 38.13 -29.41 -24.40
CA PRO A 720 38.62 -30.19 -23.24
C PRO A 720 37.60 -30.39 -22.08
N ALA A 721 37.93 -31.22 -21.06
CA ALA A 721 37.00 -31.72 -20.02
C ALA A 721 37.54 -31.55 -18.55
N PRO A 722 36.86 -31.99 -17.46
CA PRO A 722 36.20 -31.05 -16.56
C PRO A 722 36.78 -30.94 -15.14
N THR A 723 36.65 -29.77 -14.54
CA THR A 723 36.71 -29.54 -13.08
C THR A 723 35.49 -30.17 -12.37
N ALA A 724 35.54 -30.27 -11.03
CA ALA A 724 34.42 -30.78 -10.22
C ALA A 724 33.14 -29.99 -10.55
N ASP A 725 32.16 -30.67 -11.13
CA ASP A 725 31.12 -30.05 -11.96
C ASP A 725 30.07 -29.32 -11.09
N PRO A 726 30.07 -27.98 -11.03
CA PRO A 726 29.22 -27.22 -10.12
C PRO A 726 27.83 -27.04 -10.73
N ARG A 727 27.28 -28.08 -11.36
CA ARG A 727 26.05 -28.02 -12.15
C ARG A 727 25.06 -29.11 -11.76
N MET A 728 23.94 -28.66 -11.20
CA MET A 728 22.79 -29.50 -10.87
C MET A 728 21.93 -29.70 -12.12
N THR A 729 21.22 -30.83 -12.20
CA THR A 729 20.17 -31.01 -13.20
C THR A 729 18.87 -30.47 -12.64
N VAL A 730 18.19 -29.60 -13.39
CA VAL A 730 16.86 -29.05 -13.09
C VAL A 730 15.93 -29.30 -14.27
N THR A 731 14.62 -29.20 -14.06
CA THR A 731 13.64 -29.36 -15.14
C THR A 731 13.14 -27.98 -15.57
N ILE A 732 13.48 -27.58 -16.80
CA ILE A 732 13.06 -26.29 -17.37
C ILE A 732 12.15 -26.59 -18.57
N ASN A 733 10.91 -26.09 -18.55
CA ASN A 733 9.88 -26.36 -19.57
C ASN A 733 9.76 -27.87 -19.92
N GLY A 734 9.80 -28.74 -18.91
CA GLY A 734 9.77 -30.20 -19.07
C GLY A 734 11.06 -30.85 -19.60
N GLN A 735 12.13 -30.08 -19.85
CA GLN A 735 13.43 -30.60 -20.29
C GLN A 735 14.46 -30.58 -19.16
N HIS A 736 15.27 -31.64 -19.05
CA HIS A 736 16.34 -31.71 -18.05
C HIS A 736 17.57 -30.91 -18.51
N VAL A 737 17.83 -29.78 -17.84
CA VAL A 737 18.91 -28.84 -18.15
C VAL A 737 19.93 -28.83 -17.00
N ARG A 738 21.22 -28.68 -17.31
CA ARG A 738 22.29 -28.63 -16.29
C ARG A 738 22.72 -27.20 -16.00
N VAL A 739 22.28 -26.66 -14.86
CA VAL A 739 22.44 -25.26 -14.43
C VAL A 739 23.49 -25.15 -13.34
N THR A 740 24.30 -24.08 -13.37
CA THR A 740 25.34 -23.83 -12.36
C THR A 740 24.72 -23.60 -10.99
N ILE A 741 25.32 -24.15 -9.94
CA ILE A 741 24.91 -23.93 -8.55
C ILE A 741 26.07 -23.47 -7.69
N LYS A 742 25.75 -22.72 -6.63
CA LYS A 742 26.58 -22.55 -5.44
C LYS A 742 25.80 -23.10 -4.24
N LYS A 743 26.54 -23.53 -3.20
CA LYS A 743 26.01 -23.72 -1.86
C LYS A 743 26.60 -22.66 -0.93
N GLU A 744 25.73 -21.94 -0.26
CA GLU A 744 26.03 -20.82 0.63
C GLU A 744 25.31 -21.05 1.98
N GLN A 745 25.49 -20.17 2.96
CA GLN A 745 24.71 -20.16 4.19
C GLN A 745 24.25 -18.73 4.49
N GLU A 746 23.02 -18.58 4.97
CA GLU A 746 22.53 -17.34 5.55
C GLU A 746 23.21 -17.09 6.92
N PRO A 747 23.23 -15.83 7.43
CA PRO A 747 23.75 -15.52 8.77
C PRO A 747 23.07 -16.28 9.92
N ASP A 748 21.84 -16.75 9.72
CA ASP A 748 21.09 -17.59 10.68
C ASP A 748 21.45 -19.08 10.64
N GLY A 749 22.36 -19.49 9.74
CA GLY A 749 22.84 -20.85 9.57
C GLY A 749 22.03 -21.73 8.61
N ARG A 750 20.91 -21.26 8.05
CA ARG A 750 20.20 -21.96 6.96
C ARG A 750 21.12 -22.11 5.75
N THR A 751 21.12 -23.31 5.15
CA THR A 751 21.83 -23.59 3.91
C THR A 751 21.07 -23.03 2.70
N VAL A 752 21.82 -22.46 1.76
CA VAL A 752 21.31 -21.80 0.56
C VAL A 752 21.76 -22.55 -0.68
N LEU A 753 20.81 -22.92 -1.55
CA LEU A 753 21.09 -23.35 -2.90
C LEU A 753 20.86 -22.19 -3.88
N ARG A 754 21.93 -21.68 -4.46
CA ARG A 754 21.87 -20.58 -5.45
C ARG A 754 22.10 -21.11 -6.85
N LEU A 755 21.09 -21.08 -7.70
CA LEU A 755 21.15 -21.45 -9.12
C LEU A 755 21.56 -20.23 -9.96
N ILE A 756 22.41 -20.44 -10.94
CA ILE A 756 22.95 -19.39 -11.83
C ILE A 756 22.83 -19.87 -13.29
N PRO A 757 21.64 -19.78 -13.91
CA PRO A 757 21.48 -19.96 -15.35
C PRO A 757 22.29 -18.92 -16.14
N GLY A 758 23.07 -19.38 -17.12
CA GLY A 758 23.82 -18.48 -18.01
C GLY A 758 22.90 -17.75 -19.00
N ALA A 759 23.30 -16.56 -19.45
CA ALA A 759 22.51 -15.71 -20.35
C ALA A 759 21.97 -16.45 -21.58
N GLU A 760 22.78 -17.30 -22.24
CA GLU A 760 22.36 -18.09 -23.40
C GLU A 760 21.22 -19.08 -23.09
N LEU A 761 21.13 -19.59 -21.86
CA LEU A 761 20.01 -20.44 -21.44
C LEU A 761 18.74 -19.60 -21.27
N VAL A 762 18.84 -18.42 -20.64
CA VAL A 762 17.69 -17.49 -20.48
C VAL A 762 17.20 -17.01 -21.85
N ARG A 763 18.11 -16.63 -22.75
CA ARG A 763 17.83 -16.27 -24.16
C ARG A 763 17.07 -17.38 -24.90
N SER A 764 17.40 -18.66 -24.64
CA SER A 764 16.71 -19.79 -25.28
C SER A 764 15.21 -19.88 -24.93
N TRP A 765 14.79 -19.30 -23.80
CA TRP A 765 13.38 -19.30 -23.37
C TRP A 765 12.49 -18.42 -24.25
N ALA A 766 13.06 -17.53 -25.07
CA ALA A 766 12.33 -16.78 -26.09
C ALA A 766 11.64 -17.68 -27.15
N ALA A 767 11.98 -18.98 -27.22
CA ALA A 767 11.32 -19.99 -28.05
C ALA A 767 10.26 -20.85 -27.31
N GLY A 768 9.96 -20.58 -26.04
CA GLY A 768 9.05 -21.37 -25.19
C GLY A 768 7.55 -21.06 -25.34
N GLY A 769 6.78 -21.30 -24.27
CA GLY A 769 5.38 -20.88 -24.11
C GLY A 769 5.26 -19.56 -23.31
N ASP A 770 4.03 -19.21 -22.92
CA ASP A 770 3.76 -17.98 -22.15
C ASP A 770 4.13 -18.13 -20.65
N GLU A 771 4.24 -19.36 -20.15
CA GLU A 771 4.89 -19.67 -18.87
C GLU A 771 6.27 -20.31 -19.13
N ILE A 772 7.26 -19.90 -18.32
CA ILE A 772 8.60 -20.47 -18.27
C ILE A 772 8.76 -21.15 -16.92
N VAL A 773 8.67 -22.48 -16.93
CA VAL A 773 8.69 -23.33 -15.73
C VAL A 773 10.12 -23.74 -15.39
N ILE A 774 10.52 -23.54 -14.14
CA ILE A 774 11.80 -23.97 -13.56
C ILE A 774 11.49 -24.80 -12.29
N ASP A 775 11.31 -26.10 -12.44
CA ASP A 775 11.04 -27.01 -11.31
C ASP A 775 12.36 -27.61 -10.77
N ILE A 776 12.54 -27.48 -9.45
CA ILE A 776 13.79 -27.76 -8.72
C ILE A 776 13.51 -28.81 -7.62
N ASP A 777 14.00 -30.02 -7.83
CA ASP A 777 13.93 -31.15 -6.88
C ASP A 777 15.09 -31.05 -5.86
N ASN A 778 14.88 -30.33 -4.74
CA ASN A 778 15.93 -30.09 -3.75
C ASN A 778 15.44 -29.64 -2.35
N GLU A 779 15.77 -30.39 -1.30
CA GLU A 779 15.34 -30.17 0.10
C GLU A 779 16.00 -28.99 0.87
N GLU A 780 16.84 -28.15 0.25
CA GLU A 780 17.51 -27.06 0.98
C GLU A 780 16.50 -25.97 1.43
N PRO A 781 16.65 -25.38 2.64
CA PRO A 781 15.65 -24.48 3.22
C PRO A 781 15.58 -23.10 2.56
N VAL A 782 16.57 -22.73 1.74
CA VAL A 782 16.59 -21.48 0.97
C VAL A 782 17.06 -21.78 -0.45
N VAL A 783 16.25 -21.45 -1.45
CA VAL A 783 16.61 -21.55 -2.87
C VAL A 783 16.55 -20.16 -3.51
N LYS A 784 17.64 -19.78 -4.19
CA LYS A 784 17.77 -18.50 -4.92
C LYS A 784 18.10 -18.80 -6.38
N VAL A 785 17.52 -18.07 -7.33
CA VAL A 785 17.75 -18.24 -8.76
C VAL A 785 18.16 -16.90 -9.39
N ASP A 786 19.44 -16.81 -9.75
CA ASP A 786 20.11 -15.62 -10.27
C ASP A 786 19.95 -15.53 -11.80
N LEU A 787 19.05 -14.68 -12.27
CA LEU A 787 18.72 -14.46 -13.68
C LEU A 787 19.48 -13.23 -14.23
N PRO A 788 20.34 -13.38 -15.27
CA PRO A 788 21.05 -12.24 -15.87
C PRO A 788 20.09 -11.20 -16.47
N ALA A 789 20.18 -9.95 -16.01
CA ALA A 789 19.24 -8.88 -16.36
C ALA A 789 19.24 -8.55 -17.86
N GLU A 790 20.39 -8.58 -18.53
CA GLU A 790 20.54 -8.42 -19.99
C GLU A 790 19.66 -9.41 -20.77
N ALA A 791 19.70 -10.70 -20.39
CA ALA A 791 18.91 -11.74 -21.04
C ALA A 791 17.42 -11.68 -20.68
N LEU A 792 17.07 -11.15 -19.51
CA LEU A 792 15.68 -10.85 -19.14
C LEU A 792 15.10 -9.67 -19.94
N GLN A 793 15.89 -8.63 -20.21
CA GLN A 793 15.45 -7.51 -21.08
C GLN A 793 15.15 -7.99 -22.50
N GLU A 794 16.00 -8.85 -23.08
CA GLU A 794 15.76 -9.48 -24.38
C GLU A 794 14.50 -10.35 -24.38
N LEU A 795 14.30 -11.14 -23.32
CA LEU A 795 13.14 -12.02 -23.16
C LEU A 795 11.84 -11.22 -22.99
N LEU A 796 11.85 -10.15 -22.19
CA LEU A 796 10.74 -9.21 -22.02
C LEU A 796 10.38 -8.52 -23.35
N ALA A 797 11.37 -8.05 -24.10
CA ALA A 797 11.17 -7.41 -25.40
C ALA A 797 10.58 -8.39 -26.45
N ALA A 798 10.88 -9.68 -26.34
CA ALA A 798 10.29 -10.72 -27.18
C ALA A 798 8.90 -11.19 -26.69
N ARG A 799 8.63 -11.12 -25.38
CA ARG A 799 7.46 -11.72 -24.70
C ARG A 799 6.99 -10.89 -23.50
N PRO A 800 6.37 -9.71 -23.70
CA PRO A 800 6.00 -8.81 -22.60
C PRO A 800 5.02 -9.41 -21.59
N ASN A 801 4.21 -10.38 -22.02
CA ASN A 801 3.14 -10.97 -21.21
C ASN A 801 3.51 -12.32 -20.59
N ALA A 802 4.73 -12.84 -20.80
CA ALA A 802 5.13 -14.13 -20.26
C ALA A 802 5.51 -14.04 -18.76
N ALA A 803 5.51 -15.18 -18.07
CA ALA A 803 5.91 -15.28 -16.66
C ALA A 803 7.00 -16.35 -16.44
N ILE A 804 7.82 -16.18 -15.41
CA ILE A 804 8.77 -17.18 -14.92
C ILE A 804 8.20 -17.79 -13.64
N ARG A 805 7.84 -19.07 -13.67
CA ARG A 805 7.44 -19.83 -12.47
C ARG A 805 8.58 -20.71 -11.99
N ILE A 806 8.98 -20.53 -10.74
CA ILE A 806 9.96 -21.38 -10.05
C ILE A 806 9.23 -22.29 -9.08
N GLY A 807 9.48 -23.60 -9.13
CA GLY A 807 8.90 -24.61 -8.23
C GLY A 807 9.97 -25.27 -7.35
N VAL A 808 9.73 -25.33 -6.04
CA VAL A 808 10.64 -25.90 -5.02
C VAL A 808 9.81 -26.58 -3.93
N ASN A 809 10.00 -27.89 -3.70
CA ASN A 809 9.42 -28.64 -2.57
C ASN A 809 7.91 -28.44 -2.31
N GLY A 810 7.10 -28.34 -3.36
CA GLY A 810 5.65 -28.11 -3.24
C GLY A 810 5.24 -26.64 -2.99
N ALA A 811 6.20 -25.71 -3.01
CA ALA A 811 5.98 -24.28 -3.14
C ALA A 811 6.34 -23.79 -4.55
N SER A 812 5.74 -22.69 -4.99
CA SER A 812 6.12 -22.03 -6.24
C SER A 812 5.89 -20.51 -6.22
N TYR A 813 6.59 -19.80 -7.10
CA TYR A 813 6.47 -18.35 -7.30
C TYR A 813 6.45 -18.06 -8.80
N SER A 814 5.37 -17.44 -9.29
CA SER A 814 5.24 -17.01 -10.69
C SER A 814 5.41 -15.49 -10.78
N VAL A 815 6.47 -15.05 -11.45
CA VAL A 815 6.82 -13.64 -11.63
C VAL A 815 6.56 -13.24 -13.10
N PRO A 816 5.55 -12.40 -13.39
CA PRO A 816 5.31 -11.87 -14.72
C PRO A 816 6.49 -10.98 -15.18
N LEU A 817 6.93 -11.13 -16.43
CA LEU A 817 8.10 -10.40 -16.92
C LEU A 817 7.92 -8.88 -16.91
N HIS A 818 6.69 -8.36 -17.05
CA HIS A 818 6.43 -6.91 -16.99
C HIS A 818 6.71 -6.28 -15.62
N VAL A 819 6.70 -7.05 -14.53
CA VAL A 819 7.21 -6.62 -13.21
C VAL A 819 8.71 -6.33 -13.29
N LEU A 820 9.43 -7.08 -14.12
CA LEU A 820 10.85 -6.93 -14.41
C LEU A 820 11.09 -5.96 -15.58
N SER A 821 10.33 -4.87 -15.65
CA SER A 821 10.45 -3.87 -16.71
C SER A 821 11.57 -2.84 -16.47
N ASP A 822 11.83 -2.45 -15.22
CA ASP A 822 13.00 -1.62 -14.88
C ASP A 822 14.21 -2.45 -14.42
N LEU A 823 14.91 -2.97 -15.42
CA LEU A 823 16.21 -3.64 -15.25
C LEU A 823 17.38 -2.74 -15.65
N ARG A 824 17.18 -1.43 -15.77
CA ARG A 824 18.21 -0.51 -16.25
C ARG A 824 19.31 -0.39 -15.20
N ASN A 825 20.56 -0.53 -15.64
CA ASN A 825 21.77 -0.60 -14.80
C ASN A 825 21.91 -1.87 -13.93
N ARG A 826 20.96 -2.81 -13.96
CA ARG A 826 21.03 -4.07 -13.21
C ARG A 826 21.88 -5.11 -13.93
N ALA A 827 22.57 -5.95 -13.16
CA ALA A 827 23.31 -7.12 -13.64
C ALA A 827 22.50 -8.42 -13.46
N THR A 828 21.78 -8.55 -12.34
CA THR A 828 21.07 -9.79 -11.96
C THR A 828 19.74 -9.50 -11.28
N VAL A 829 18.71 -10.29 -11.60
CA VAL A 829 17.49 -10.43 -10.81
C VAL A 829 17.55 -11.76 -10.06
N THR A 830 17.31 -11.77 -8.75
CA THR A 830 17.25 -13.00 -7.94
C THR A 830 15.81 -13.26 -7.51
N ILE A 831 15.25 -14.39 -7.90
CA ILE A 831 13.99 -14.89 -7.34
C ILE A 831 14.35 -15.88 -6.23
N ALA A 832 13.75 -15.72 -5.04
CA ALA A 832 14.02 -16.55 -3.87
C ALA A 832 12.74 -17.17 -3.28
N ILE A 833 12.86 -18.41 -2.83
CA ILE A 833 11.85 -19.14 -2.04
C ILE A 833 12.58 -19.70 -0.81
N ALA A 834 12.10 -19.40 0.40
CA ALA A 834 12.80 -19.76 1.63
C ALA A 834 11.85 -20.15 2.77
N LYS A 835 12.09 -21.27 3.43
CA LYS A 835 11.40 -21.61 4.68
C LYS A 835 12.01 -20.84 5.86
N MET A 836 11.16 -20.37 6.77
CA MET A 836 11.61 -19.76 8.03
C MET A 836 12.35 -20.80 8.92
N THR A 837 13.17 -20.31 9.85
CA THR A 837 13.88 -21.18 10.79
C THR A 837 12.92 -21.89 11.73
N LYS A 838 13.24 -23.11 12.16
CA LYS A 838 12.33 -23.93 13.00
C LYS A 838 12.01 -23.32 14.37
N SER A 839 12.83 -22.38 14.85
CA SER A 839 12.50 -21.56 16.03
C SER A 839 11.49 -20.49 15.68
N ALA A 840 11.76 -19.62 14.69
CA ALA A 840 10.87 -18.54 14.31
C ALA A 840 9.50 -19.02 13.80
N SER A 841 9.45 -20.13 13.05
CA SER A 841 8.19 -20.77 12.64
C SER A 841 7.35 -21.23 13.83
N ARG A 842 7.99 -21.72 14.90
CA ARG A 842 7.32 -22.17 16.13
C ARG A 842 6.92 -20.99 17.01
N GLU A 843 7.75 -19.96 17.12
CA GLU A 843 7.42 -18.72 17.82
C GLU A 843 6.17 -18.06 17.20
N LEU A 844 6.09 -18.05 15.86
CA LEU A 844 4.91 -17.61 15.12
C LEU A 844 3.70 -18.54 15.31
N GLU A 845 3.88 -19.86 15.29
CA GLU A 845 2.80 -20.83 15.57
C GLU A 845 2.21 -20.63 16.98
N GLU A 846 3.06 -20.48 17.99
CA GLU A 846 2.63 -20.24 19.38
C GLU A 846 1.94 -18.89 19.56
N GLU A 847 2.31 -17.86 18.80
CA GLU A 847 1.65 -16.55 18.81
C GLU A 847 0.30 -16.56 18.07
N LEU A 848 0.24 -17.18 16.89
CA LEU A 848 -1.01 -17.38 16.15
C LEU A 848 -2.03 -18.18 16.97
N ALA A 849 -1.57 -19.21 17.70
CA ALA A 849 -2.40 -20.00 18.60
C ALA A 849 -3.01 -19.17 19.75
N ARG A 850 -2.26 -18.23 20.35
CA ARG A 850 -2.78 -17.29 21.38
C ARG A 850 -3.91 -16.43 20.82
N GLN A 851 -3.80 -16.03 19.55
CA GLN A 851 -4.77 -15.18 18.87
C GLN A 851 -5.95 -15.95 18.23
N GLY A 852 -6.07 -17.25 18.50
CA GLY A 852 -7.20 -18.08 18.05
C GLY A 852 -7.09 -18.63 16.63
N TYR A 853 -5.87 -18.74 16.08
CA TYR A 853 -5.62 -19.35 14.77
C TYR A 853 -4.89 -20.69 14.90
N VAL A 854 -5.09 -21.57 13.93
CA VAL A 854 -4.29 -22.79 13.73
C VAL A 854 -3.45 -22.62 12.47
N MET A 855 -2.13 -22.77 12.56
CA MET A 855 -1.23 -22.67 11.41
C MET A 855 -1.30 -23.96 10.57
N LEU A 856 -1.58 -23.83 9.28
CA LEU A 856 -1.78 -24.95 8.35
C LEU A 856 -0.53 -25.29 7.54
N ALA A 857 0.45 -24.39 7.44
CA ALA A 857 1.68 -24.60 6.67
C ALA A 857 2.93 -24.03 7.38
N GLU A 858 4.12 -24.57 7.07
CA GLU A 858 5.37 -23.94 7.50
C GLU A 858 5.55 -22.57 6.81
N PRO A 859 5.81 -21.47 7.56
CA PRO A 859 5.99 -20.15 6.98
C PRO A 859 7.10 -20.12 5.92
N THR A 860 6.72 -19.65 4.72
CA THR A 860 7.57 -19.63 3.53
C THR A 860 7.62 -18.21 2.99
N SER A 861 8.83 -17.66 2.83
CA SER A 861 9.05 -16.38 2.18
C SER A 861 9.26 -16.52 0.68
N PHE A 862 8.75 -15.50 -0.01
CA PHE A 862 8.84 -15.34 -1.45
C PHE A 862 9.35 -13.92 -1.69
N ASP A 863 10.56 -13.81 -2.23
CA ASP A 863 11.29 -12.56 -2.32
C ASP A 863 11.89 -12.39 -3.72
N LEU A 864 11.81 -11.17 -4.25
CA LEU A 864 12.38 -10.75 -5.52
C LEU A 864 13.43 -9.65 -5.26
N TYR A 865 14.66 -9.83 -5.77
CA TYR A 865 15.76 -8.89 -5.55
C TYR A 865 16.42 -8.45 -6.86
N GLY A 866 16.84 -7.19 -6.92
CA GLY A 866 17.85 -6.68 -7.84
C GLY A 866 19.25 -6.80 -7.22
N ASP A 867 20.22 -7.22 -8.01
CA ASP A 867 21.68 -7.08 -7.78
C ASP A 867 22.22 -7.61 -6.44
N GLY A 868 21.47 -8.50 -5.79
CA GLY A 868 21.84 -9.18 -4.55
C GLY A 868 20.75 -9.04 -3.50
N ASP A 869 20.70 -7.84 -2.89
CA ASP A 869 19.96 -7.59 -1.64
C ASP A 869 18.88 -6.50 -1.75
N GLU A 870 18.76 -5.81 -2.90
CA GLU A 870 17.75 -4.76 -3.11
C GLU A 870 16.39 -5.38 -3.46
N ARG A 871 15.40 -5.37 -2.56
CA ARG A 871 14.06 -5.91 -2.86
C ARG A 871 13.34 -5.11 -3.95
N LEU A 872 12.66 -5.82 -4.85
CA LEU A 872 11.82 -5.26 -5.92
C LEU A 872 10.35 -5.56 -5.63
N GLU A 873 9.56 -4.53 -5.30
CA GLU A 873 8.12 -4.64 -5.05
C GLU A 873 7.30 -4.40 -6.32
N ALA A 874 6.19 -5.12 -6.48
CA ALA A 874 5.39 -5.11 -7.70
C ALA A 874 4.10 -4.29 -7.55
N GLU A 875 4.21 -2.97 -7.32
CA GLU A 875 3.04 -2.12 -7.05
C GLU A 875 1.92 -2.29 -8.10
N GLY A 876 0.73 -2.74 -7.65
CA GLY A 876 -0.43 -2.98 -8.50
C GLY A 876 -0.46 -4.33 -9.25
N THR A 877 0.61 -5.14 -9.21
CA THR A 877 0.63 -6.46 -9.88
C THR A 877 0.63 -7.59 -8.86
N TYR A 878 -0.51 -8.28 -8.71
CA TYR A 878 -0.58 -9.48 -7.89
C TYR A 878 0.19 -10.64 -8.54
N MET A 879 1.24 -11.11 -7.88
CA MET A 879 2.02 -12.27 -8.31
C MET A 879 1.50 -13.55 -7.63
N GLU A 880 1.31 -14.60 -8.42
CA GLU A 880 0.85 -15.90 -7.95
C GLU A 880 1.99 -16.65 -7.23
N ARG A 881 1.68 -17.19 -6.06
CA ARG A 881 2.55 -18.14 -5.34
C ARG A 881 1.71 -19.32 -4.86
N THR A 882 2.34 -20.47 -4.69
CA THR A 882 1.71 -21.64 -4.06
C THR A 882 2.57 -22.19 -2.93
N PHE A 883 1.96 -22.87 -1.98
CA PHE A 883 2.65 -23.79 -1.07
C PHE A 883 1.74 -24.95 -0.61
N SER A 884 2.37 -26.08 -0.30
CA SER A 884 1.70 -27.23 0.31
C SER A 884 1.43 -26.99 1.79
N MET A 885 0.26 -27.43 2.25
CA MET A 885 -0.21 -27.39 3.63
C MET A 885 -0.07 -28.77 4.29
N ASN A 886 -0.12 -28.80 5.62
CA ASN A 886 -0.06 -30.02 6.42
C ASN A 886 -1.41 -30.78 6.49
N ALA A 887 -2.49 -30.18 6.00
CA ALA A 887 -3.83 -30.75 5.94
C ALA A 887 -4.68 -30.01 4.87
N VAL A 888 -5.82 -30.61 4.49
CA VAL A 888 -6.82 -29.94 3.66
C VAL A 888 -7.48 -28.80 4.45
N ALA A 889 -7.49 -27.59 3.88
CA ALA A 889 -8.10 -26.40 4.47
C ALA A 889 -9.63 -26.36 4.24
N ASP A 890 -10.35 -25.68 5.14
CA ASP A 890 -11.73 -25.23 4.93
C ASP A 890 -11.68 -23.81 4.34
N PRO A 891 -12.04 -23.58 3.06
CA PRO A 891 -11.96 -22.25 2.42
C PRO A 891 -12.78 -21.17 3.12
N ASP A 892 -13.86 -21.54 3.82
CA ASP A 892 -14.73 -20.61 4.54
C ASP A 892 -14.06 -20.05 5.81
N ARG A 893 -13.12 -20.81 6.38
CA ARG A 893 -12.46 -20.58 7.67
C ARG A 893 -10.97 -20.31 7.58
N SER A 894 -10.39 -20.54 6.41
CA SER A 894 -8.96 -20.45 6.15
C SER A 894 -8.59 -19.24 5.30
N THR A 895 -7.37 -18.75 5.48
CA THR A 895 -6.76 -17.69 4.67
C THR A 895 -5.25 -17.82 4.67
N VAL A 896 -4.59 -17.36 3.62
CA VAL A 896 -3.18 -16.99 3.75
C VAL A 896 -3.09 -15.65 4.48
N ILE A 897 -2.08 -15.53 5.33
CA ILE A 897 -1.63 -14.27 5.91
C ILE A 897 -0.19 -14.00 5.51
N ARG A 898 0.15 -12.71 5.35
CA ARG A 898 1.51 -12.22 5.39
C ARG A 898 1.84 -11.83 6.82
N VAL A 899 3.07 -12.09 7.26
CA VAL A 899 3.57 -11.67 8.58
C VAL A 899 4.79 -10.77 8.40
N ASP A 900 4.71 -9.58 8.98
CA ASP A 900 5.76 -8.54 8.99
C ASP A 900 5.78 -7.82 10.35
N ASP A 901 6.69 -6.84 10.53
CA ASP A 901 6.85 -6.13 11.80
C ASP A 901 5.62 -5.30 12.22
N ALA A 902 4.69 -5.01 11.29
CA ALA A 902 3.40 -4.40 11.57
C ALA A 902 2.30 -5.44 11.90
N GLY A 903 2.65 -6.73 11.97
CA GLY A 903 1.80 -7.83 12.40
C GLY A 903 1.39 -8.77 11.28
N LYS A 904 0.10 -9.14 11.25
CA LYS A 904 -0.47 -10.08 10.28
C LYS A 904 -1.50 -9.38 9.39
N ARG A 905 -1.43 -9.60 8.08
CA ARG A 905 -2.34 -9.01 7.07
C ARG A 905 -3.02 -10.12 6.27
N PHE A 906 -4.28 -9.90 5.87
CA PHE A 906 -4.97 -10.75 4.90
C PHE A 906 -4.21 -10.77 3.58
N VAL A 907 -4.15 -11.94 2.92
CA VAL A 907 -3.62 -12.09 1.58
C VAL A 907 -4.68 -12.82 0.74
N PRO A 908 -5.06 -12.30 -0.44
CA PRO A 908 -5.89 -13.03 -1.41
C PRO A 908 -5.39 -14.46 -1.61
N SER A 909 -6.25 -15.45 -1.37
CA SER A 909 -5.88 -16.86 -1.43
C SER A 909 -7.04 -17.82 -1.66
N VAL A 910 -6.82 -18.81 -2.51
CA VAL A 910 -7.69 -19.96 -2.76
C VAL A 910 -7.04 -21.26 -2.28
N PHE A 911 -7.87 -22.24 -1.92
CA PHE A 911 -7.44 -23.53 -1.38
C PHE A 911 -7.96 -24.69 -2.22
N GLU A 912 -7.05 -25.52 -2.73
CA GLU A 912 -7.38 -26.73 -3.49
C GLU A 912 -6.72 -27.96 -2.86
N GLY A 913 -7.48 -28.70 -2.06
CA GLY A 913 -6.98 -29.85 -1.31
C GLY A 913 -5.91 -29.41 -0.29
N GLU A 914 -4.70 -29.94 -0.44
CA GLU A 914 -3.55 -29.62 0.42
C GLU A 914 -2.68 -28.48 -0.16
N THR A 915 -3.13 -27.80 -1.24
CA THR A 915 -2.43 -26.64 -1.82
C THR A 915 -3.13 -25.34 -1.44
N ALA A 916 -2.36 -24.36 -0.98
CA ALA A 916 -2.77 -22.96 -0.95
C ALA A 916 -2.15 -22.22 -2.13
N THR A 917 -2.96 -21.46 -2.88
CA THR A 917 -2.52 -20.51 -3.90
C THR A 917 -2.84 -19.10 -3.41
N LEU A 918 -1.88 -18.19 -3.45
CA LEU A 918 -2.05 -16.80 -3.02
C LEU A 918 -1.64 -15.80 -4.12
N PHE A 919 -2.25 -14.63 -4.07
CA PHE A 919 -2.00 -13.53 -5.00
C PHE A 919 -1.60 -12.29 -4.20
N SER A 920 -0.35 -11.84 -4.36
CA SER A 920 0.18 -10.68 -3.61
C SER A 920 1.15 -9.84 -4.42
N ALA A 921 1.07 -8.52 -4.26
CA ALA A 921 1.99 -7.56 -4.87
C ALA A 921 3.33 -7.41 -4.12
N HIS A 922 3.42 -7.92 -2.89
CA HIS A 922 4.52 -7.66 -1.96
C HIS A 922 5.45 -8.86 -1.80
N ASN A 923 6.71 -8.63 -1.45
CA ASN A 923 7.61 -9.67 -0.93
C ASN A 923 7.37 -9.94 0.56
N GLY A 924 7.88 -11.06 1.08
CA GLY A 924 7.86 -11.36 2.52
C GLY A 924 7.48 -12.79 2.85
N ALA A 925 7.17 -13.06 4.13
CA ALA A 925 6.84 -14.37 4.67
C ALA A 925 5.32 -14.61 4.76
N TYR A 926 4.88 -15.77 4.28
CA TYR A 926 3.47 -16.16 4.17
C TYR A 926 3.21 -17.51 4.85
N THR A 927 2.03 -17.65 5.45
CA THR A 927 1.52 -18.96 5.93
C THR A 927 -0.01 -19.02 5.83
N ALA A 928 -0.56 -20.22 5.67
CA ALA A 928 -1.99 -20.47 5.73
C ALA A 928 -2.42 -20.67 7.19
N VAL A 929 -3.54 -20.07 7.56
CA VAL A 929 -4.15 -20.17 8.90
C VAL A 929 -5.63 -20.48 8.81
N HIS A 930 -6.14 -21.25 9.78
CA HIS A 930 -7.56 -21.50 10.04
C HIS A 930 -8.02 -20.73 11.29
N SER A 931 -9.26 -20.24 11.32
CA SER A 931 -9.91 -19.75 12.54
C SER A 931 -11.43 -20.02 12.54
N ASP A 932 -12.03 -20.09 13.73
CA ASP A 932 -13.45 -20.44 13.94
C ASP A 932 -14.29 -19.25 14.43
N ARG A 933 -14.11 -18.07 13.83
CA ARG A 933 -14.83 -16.85 14.22
C ARG A 933 -16.30 -16.93 13.82
N THR A 934 -17.14 -16.67 14.81
CA THR A 934 -18.60 -16.60 14.73
C THR A 934 -19.07 -15.48 15.66
N PHE A 935 -20.26 -14.92 15.43
CA PHE A 935 -20.78 -13.81 16.24
C PHE A 935 -22.19 -14.13 16.75
N GLU A 936 -22.50 -13.85 18.02
CA GLU A 936 -23.79 -14.26 18.60
C GLU A 936 -25.00 -13.53 18.01
N ASP A 937 -24.84 -12.24 17.70
CA ASP A 937 -25.86 -11.39 17.07
C ASP A 937 -26.09 -11.68 15.58
N MET A 938 -25.25 -12.54 14.98
CA MET A 938 -25.36 -12.96 13.59
C MET A 938 -26.22 -14.21 13.37
N ARG A 939 -26.57 -14.96 14.43
CA ARG A 939 -27.28 -16.24 14.32
C ARG A 939 -28.62 -16.11 13.58
N GLY A 940 -28.67 -16.65 12.36
CA GLY A 940 -29.87 -16.62 11.50
C GLY A 940 -30.11 -15.26 10.80
N HIS A 941 -29.13 -14.36 10.79
CA HIS A 941 -29.14 -13.15 9.97
C HIS A 941 -28.72 -13.48 8.53
N TRP A 942 -29.30 -12.82 7.53
CA TRP A 942 -29.13 -13.17 6.10
C TRP A 942 -27.68 -13.17 5.61
N ALA A 943 -26.83 -12.32 6.21
CA ALA A 943 -25.42 -12.17 5.88
C ALA A 943 -24.47 -12.93 6.84
N GLN A 944 -24.96 -13.92 7.61
CA GLN A 944 -24.13 -14.65 8.58
C GLN A 944 -22.89 -15.25 7.89
N ASP A 945 -23.10 -16.04 6.84
CA ASP A 945 -22.03 -16.76 6.14
C ASP A 945 -21.04 -15.77 5.48
N ASP A 946 -21.53 -14.71 4.82
CA ASP A 946 -20.73 -13.62 4.25
C ASP A 946 -19.79 -12.99 5.30
N ILE A 947 -20.31 -12.70 6.50
CA ILE A 947 -19.57 -12.03 7.57
C ILE A 947 -18.56 -12.97 8.24
N GLU A 948 -18.94 -14.21 8.53
CA GLU A 948 -18.06 -15.18 9.18
C GLU A 948 -16.87 -15.53 8.26
N ARG A 949 -17.11 -15.68 6.94
CA ARG A 949 -16.04 -15.78 5.92
C ARG A 949 -15.09 -14.58 5.97
N MET A 950 -15.61 -13.35 5.92
CA MET A 950 -14.77 -12.14 5.95
C MET A 950 -14.02 -11.93 7.28
N ALA A 951 -14.54 -12.47 8.40
CA ALA A 951 -13.90 -12.39 9.71
C ALA A 951 -12.77 -13.41 9.89
N ASN A 952 -12.96 -14.64 9.41
CA ASN A 952 -11.91 -15.65 9.35
C ASN A 952 -10.78 -15.26 8.39
N LYS A 953 -11.09 -14.45 7.37
CA LYS A 953 -10.13 -13.84 6.44
C LYS A 953 -9.59 -12.47 6.89
N LEU A 954 -9.73 -12.07 8.17
CA LEU A 954 -9.21 -10.81 8.75
C LEU A 954 -9.71 -9.48 8.13
N ILE A 955 -10.60 -9.52 7.14
CA ILE A 955 -11.08 -8.33 6.42
C ILE A 955 -12.03 -7.50 7.31
N VAL A 956 -12.85 -8.17 8.13
CA VAL A 956 -13.74 -7.53 9.12
C VAL A 956 -13.50 -8.06 10.53
N ASN A 957 -13.69 -7.20 11.53
CA ASN A 957 -13.57 -7.55 12.95
C ASN A 957 -14.86 -7.23 13.70
N GLY A 958 -15.14 -7.97 14.77
CA GLY A 958 -16.24 -7.66 15.69
C GLY A 958 -15.99 -6.43 16.57
N SER A 959 -16.99 -6.06 17.36
CA SER A 959 -16.87 -5.13 18.48
C SER A 959 -16.18 -5.79 19.69
N ALA A 960 -15.70 -4.97 20.63
CA ALA A 960 -14.96 -5.45 21.81
C ALA A 960 -15.79 -6.33 22.77
N ASP A 961 -17.12 -6.39 22.63
CA ASP A 961 -18.01 -7.29 23.36
C ASP A 961 -18.32 -8.61 22.62
N GLY A 962 -17.65 -8.88 21.49
CA GLY A 962 -17.77 -10.12 20.72
C GLY A 962 -18.95 -10.18 19.74
N ARG A 963 -19.56 -9.03 19.42
CA ARG A 963 -20.65 -8.90 18.44
C ARG A 963 -20.14 -8.45 17.07
N PHE A 964 -21.00 -8.47 16.06
CA PHE A 964 -20.70 -7.90 14.75
C PHE A 964 -21.40 -6.57 14.47
N ASP A 965 -22.55 -6.27 15.10
CA ASP A 965 -23.40 -5.11 14.81
C ASP A 965 -23.80 -4.99 13.32
N PRO A 966 -24.43 -6.01 12.71
CA PRO A 966 -24.68 -6.08 11.26
C PRO A 966 -25.47 -4.90 10.67
N ASN A 967 -26.32 -4.28 11.49
CA ASN A 967 -27.19 -3.18 11.08
C ASN A 967 -26.62 -1.79 11.36
N ARG A 968 -25.46 -1.66 12.01
CA ARG A 968 -24.81 -0.36 12.20
C ARG A 968 -24.30 0.15 10.86
N THR A 969 -24.52 1.43 10.57
CA THR A 969 -23.94 2.13 9.42
C THR A 969 -22.40 2.04 9.44
N VAL A 970 -21.82 2.00 8.25
CA VAL A 970 -20.37 2.05 8.01
C VAL A 970 -19.97 3.46 7.58
N THR A 971 -18.91 4.01 8.16
CA THR A 971 -18.36 5.31 7.72
C THR A 971 -17.51 5.16 6.46
N ARG A 972 -17.26 6.25 5.73
CA ARG A 972 -16.39 6.24 4.55
C ARG A 972 -14.99 5.72 4.88
N ALA A 973 -14.41 6.12 6.02
CA ALA A 973 -13.14 5.59 6.49
C ALA A 973 -13.19 4.09 6.78
N GLU A 974 -14.23 3.60 7.46
CA GLU A 974 -14.37 2.17 7.77
C GLU A 974 -14.54 1.31 6.51
N PHE A 975 -15.33 1.77 5.52
CA PHE A 975 -15.50 1.06 4.26
C PHE A 975 -14.19 0.95 3.49
N VAL A 976 -13.47 2.07 3.37
CA VAL A 976 -12.16 2.12 2.69
C VAL A 976 -11.12 1.28 3.43
N ALA A 977 -11.13 1.25 4.76
CA ALA A 977 -10.21 0.40 5.52
C ALA A 977 -10.52 -1.10 5.38
N MET A 978 -11.78 -1.50 5.18
CA MET A 978 -12.12 -2.89 4.82
C MET A 978 -11.74 -3.22 3.38
N LEU A 979 -11.93 -2.29 2.44
CA LEU A 979 -11.57 -2.44 1.02
C LEU A 979 -10.05 -2.56 0.82
N ALA A 980 -9.26 -1.72 1.50
CA ALA A 980 -7.81 -1.75 1.49
C ALA A 980 -7.25 -3.06 2.08
N ARG A 981 -7.87 -3.57 3.16
CA ARG A 981 -7.53 -4.90 3.71
C ARG A 981 -7.83 -6.03 2.72
N ALA A 982 -9.00 -5.99 2.06
CA ALA A 982 -9.41 -7.01 1.09
C ALA A 982 -8.47 -7.09 -0.14
N LEU A 983 -7.76 -6.01 -0.47
CA LEU A 983 -6.81 -5.94 -1.58
C LEU A 983 -5.32 -5.96 -1.14
N GLU A 984 -5.03 -6.32 0.11
CA GLU A 984 -3.67 -6.28 0.69
C GLU A 984 -2.91 -4.97 0.42
N LEU A 985 -3.59 -3.81 0.45
CA LEU A 985 -2.91 -2.55 0.23
C LEU A 985 -2.01 -2.22 1.42
N ALA A 986 -0.73 -1.91 1.16
CA ALA A 986 0.17 -1.39 2.18
C ALA A 986 -0.25 0.05 2.56
N ASP A 987 -0.23 0.37 3.84
CA ASP A 987 -0.61 1.68 4.37
C ASP A 987 0.30 2.78 3.83
N LYS A 988 -0.29 3.84 3.25
CA LYS A 988 0.44 4.99 2.70
C LYS A 988 -0.06 6.29 3.32
N PRO A 989 0.14 6.52 4.65
CA PRO A 989 -0.44 7.67 5.36
C PRO A 989 -0.09 9.03 4.72
N GLN A 990 1.16 9.19 4.24
CA GLN A 990 1.60 10.42 3.57
C GLN A 990 0.94 10.69 2.20
N ARG A 991 0.14 9.75 1.67
CA ARG A 991 -0.69 9.94 0.47
C ARG A 991 -2.15 10.29 0.80
N ALA A 992 -2.52 10.39 2.09
CA ALA A 992 -3.86 10.79 2.52
C ALA A 992 -4.03 12.33 2.54
N SER A 993 -3.88 12.96 1.36
CA SER A 993 -3.79 14.41 1.15
C SER A 993 -5.07 15.23 1.44
N TYR A 994 -6.00 14.71 2.24
CA TYR A 994 -7.31 15.32 2.47
C TYR A 994 -7.31 16.22 3.72
N SER A 995 -8.02 17.35 3.64
CA SER A 995 -7.99 18.42 4.66
C SER A 995 -8.56 18.01 6.04
N ASP A 996 -9.28 16.89 6.11
CA ASP A 996 -9.87 16.30 7.31
C ASP A 996 -9.30 14.92 7.67
N VAL A 997 -8.13 14.56 7.12
CA VAL A 997 -7.41 13.31 7.44
C VAL A 997 -6.00 13.66 7.92
N ALA A 998 -5.76 13.54 9.24
CA ALA A 998 -4.45 13.79 9.83
C ALA A 998 -3.50 12.59 9.56
N PRO A 999 -2.44 12.73 8.73
CA PRO A 999 -1.69 11.57 8.22
C PRO A 999 -1.07 10.67 9.29
N ASN A 1000 -0.62 11.26 10.39
CA ASN A 1000 0.15 10.58 11.45
C ASN A 1000 -0.67 10.38 12.74
N GLU A 1001 -1.96 10.73 12.76
CA GLU A 1001 -2.81 10.72 13.96
C GLU A 1001 -4.11 9.92 13.76
N ALA A 1002 -4.66 9.87 12.55
CA ALA A 1002 -5.91 9.19 12.27
C ALA A 1002 -5.69 7.72 11.89
N TRP A 1003 -6.32 6.79 12.61
CA TRP A 1003 -6.17 5.33 12.40
C TRP A 1003 -6.46 4.85 10.97
N TYR A 1004 -7.28 5.59 10.23
CA TYR A 1004 -7.63 5.29 8.83
C TYR A 1004 -6.71 5.94 7.80
N ALA A 1005 -5.79 6.85 8.18
CA ALA A 1005 -4.96 7.59 7.23
C ALA A 1005 -4.10 6.68 6.34
N GLY A 1006 -3.53 5.62 6.92
CA GLY A 1006 -2.79 4.59 6.18
C GLY A 1006 -3.61 3.98 5.02
N ALA A 1007 -4.79 3.46 5.35
CA ALA A 1007 -5.68 2.82 4.39
C ALA A 1007 -6.34 3.81 3.40
N VAL A 1008 -6.65 5.03 3.84
CA VAL A 1008 -7.20 6.10 2.98
C VAL A 1008 -6.14 6.56 1.96
N GLY A 1009 -4.92 6.82 2.40
CA GLY A 1009 -3.81 7.17 1.50
C GLY A 1009 -3.41 6.02 0.57
N ALA A 1010 -3.50 4.76 1.04
CA ALA A 1010 -3.29 3.57 0.22
C ALA A 1010 -4.35 3.44 -0.89
N ALA A 1011 -5.63 3.54 -0.52
CA ALA A 1011 -6.74 3.49 -1.45
C ALA A 1011 -6.74 4.68 -2.43
N SER A 1012 -6.30 5.86 -2.01
CA SER A 1012 -6.14 7.03 -2.89
C SER A 1012 -4.99 6.83 -3.87
N ALA A 1013 -3.84 6.31 -3.43
CA ALA A 1013 -2.71 6.00 -4.29
C ALA A 1013 -3.01 4.88 -5.30
N ALA A 1014 -3.93 3.97 -4.97
CA ALA A 1014 -4.46 2.93 -5.86
C ALA A 1014 -5.66 3.40 -6.73
N GLY A 1015 -6.05 4.69 -6.68
CA GLY A 1015 -7.15 5.27 -7.47
C GLY A 1015 -8.56 4.81 -7.07
N LEU A 1016 -8.70 4.10 -5.94
CA LEU A 1016 -9.96 3.49 -5.51
C LEU A 1016 -10.97 4.49 -4.94
N ILE A 1017 -10.48 5.65 -4.49
CA ILE A 1017 -11.27 6.69 -3.83
C ILE A 1017 -10.93 8.07 -4.37
N GLU A 1018 -11.87 9.00 -4.15
CA GLU A 1018 -11.70 10.44 -4.36
C GLU A 1018 -12.27 11.21 -3.16
N GLY A 1019 -11.74 12.41 -2.96
CA GLY A 1019 -12.29 13.40 -2.04
C GLY A 1019 -13.51 14.13 -2.61
N TYR A 1020 -14.11 14.97 -1.79
CA TYR A 1020 -15.07 15.98 -2.22
C TYR A 1020 -14.33 17.23 -2.74
N ALA A 1021 -14.99 18.04 -3.57
CA ALA A 1021 -14.42 19.23 -4.20
C ALA A 1021 -14.07 20.39 -3.23
N ASP A 1022 -14.21 20.20 -1.92
CA ASP A 1022 -13.71 21.08 -0.85
C ASP A 1022 -12.40 20.56 -0.22
N GLY A 1023 -11.80 19.52 -0.81
CA GLY A 1023 -10.58 18.86 -0.32
C GLY A 1023 -10.79 17.90 0.85
N SER A 1024 -12.03 17.67 1.29
CA SER A 1024 -12.35 16.74 2.38
C SER A 1024 -12.57 15.31 1.89
N PHE A 1025 -12.22 14.31 2.68
CA PHE A 1025 -12.61 12.92 2.47
C PHE A 1025 -13.90 12.56 3.21
N ARG A 1026 -14.20 13.28 4.30
CA ARG A 1026 -15.34 13.07 5.24
C ARG A 1026 -15.33 11.68 5.87
N PRO A 1027 -14.27 11.33 6.61
CA PRO A 1027 -14.01 9.97 7.10
C PRO A 1027 -15.16 9.41 7.95
N ASP A 1028 -15.76 10.23 8.82
CA ASP A 1028 -16.84 9.83 9.74
C ASP A 1028 -18.24 9.85 9.12
N ALA A 1029 -18.40 10.38 7.90
CA ALA A 1029 -19.68 10.36 7.21
C ALA A 1029 -20.06 8.93 6.79
N GLY A 1030 -21.33 8.57 6.94
CA GLY A 1030 -21.84 7.27 6.46
C GLY A 1030 -21.65 7.13 4.95
N VAL A 1031 -21.13 5.99 4.49
CA VAL A 1031 -20.97 5.73 3.05
C VAL A 1031 -22.33 5.36 2.44
N THR A 1032 -22.74 6.01 1.36
CA THR A 1032 -23.97 5.65 0.63
C THR A 1032 -23.73 4.45 -0.28
N ARG A 1033 -24.80 3.72 -0.64
CA ARG A 1033 -24.70 2.57 -1.55
C ARG A 1033 -24.12 2.93 -2.91
N GLU A 1034 -24.41 4.11 -3.45
CA GLU A 1034 -23.79 4.57 -4.70
C GLU A 1034 -22.30 4.91 -4.55
N GLN A 1035 -21.87 5.48 -3.41
CA GLN A 1035 -20.44 5.70 -3.14
C GLN A 1035 -19.69 4.37 -2.97
N ALA A 1036 -20.26 3.42 -2.22
CA ALA A 1036 -19.70 2.08 -2.05
C ALA A 1036 -19.59 1.33 -3.39
N ALA A 1037 -20.59 1.46 -4.27
CA ALA A 1037 -20.55 0.88 -5.62
C ALA A 1037 -19.42 1.48 -6.48
N VAL A 1038 -19.17 2.79 -6.42
CA VAL A 1038 -18.06 3.40 -7.18
C VAL A 1038 -16.69 2.97 -6.64
N MET A 1039 -16.51 2.92 -5.32
CA MET A 1039 -15.27 2.42 -4.71
C MET A 1039 -15.01 0.94 -5.05
N LEU A 1040 -16.05 0.10 -4.99
CA LEU A 1040 -15.96 -1.32 -5.35
C LEU A 1040 -15.71 -1.51 -6.87
N GLY A 1041 -16.34 -0.70 -7.73
CA GLY A 1041 -16.16 -0.74 -9.18
C GLY A 1041 -14.79 -0.24 -9.66
N ARG A 1042 -14.08 0.53 -8.82
CA ARG A 1042 -12.66 0.87 -8.98
C ARG A 1042 -11.75 -0.25 -8.45
N ALA A 1043 -12.08 -0.82 -7.30
CA ALA A 1043 -11.36 -1.94 -6.69
C ALA A 1043 -11.28 -3.17 -7.60
N VAL A 1044 -12.39 -3.54 -8.26
CA VAL A 1044 -12.37 -4.63 -9.26
C VAL A 1044 -11.45 -4.26 -10.43
N ARG A 1045 -11.52 -3.04 -10.97
CA ARG A 1045 -10.65 -2.57 -12.08
C ARG A 1045 -9.16 -2.53 -11.72
N TYR A 1046 -8.83 -2.30 -10.46
CA TYR A 1046 -7.45 -2.33 -9.96
C TYR A 1046 -6.90 -3.76 -9.86
N ALA A 1047 -7.75 -4.75 -9.59
CA ALA A 1047 -7.36 -6.15 -9.38
C ALA A 1047 -7.67 -7.08 -10.58
N GLY A 1048 -8.43 -6.63 -11.58
CA GLY A 1048 -8.87 -7.44 -12.71
C GLY A 1048 -9.87 -6.73 -13.63
N GLU A 1049 -10.62 -7.49 -14.42
CA GLU A 1049 -11.58 -6.95 -15.39
C GLU A 1049 -13.01 -6.83 -14.82
N LEU A 1050 -13.63 -5.66 -14.99
CA LEU A 1050 -15.06 -5.45 -14.77
C LEU A 1050 -15.75 -5.20 -16.12
N PRO A 1051 -16.80 -5.95 -16.49
CA PRO A 1051 -17.45 -5.83 -17.79
C PRO A 1051 -18.20 -4.49 -17.89
N GLN A 1052 -17.90 -3.71 -18.94
CA GLN A 1052 -18.64 -2.48 -19.25
C GLN A 1052 -20.12 -2.79 -19.50
N GLN A 1053 -21.01 -1.94 -18.99
CA GLN A 1053 -22.46 -2.05 -19.11
C GLN A 1053 -23.11 -0.69 -19.32
N ASP A 1054 -24.27 -0.70 -19.97
CA ASP A 1054 -25.08 0.49 -20.20
C ASP A 1054 -25.93 0.84 -18.96
N ALA A 1055 -26.17 2.13 -18.71
CA ALA A 1055 -26.94 2.59 -17.56
C ALA A 1055 -28.41 2.12 -17.57
N SER A 1056 -28.98 1.79 -18.73
CA SER A 1056 -30.34 1.21 -18.86
C SER A 1056 -30.52 -0.10 -18.09
N VAL A 1057 -29.44 -0.80 -17.76
CA VAL A 1057 -29.44 -1.99 -16.88
C VAL A 1057 -30.01 -1.68 -15.48
N LEU A 1058 -29.98 -0.40 -15.05
CA LEU A 1058 -30.58 0.11 -13.81
C LEU A 1058 -32.09 0.41 -13.91
N GLU A 1059 -32.67 0.61 -15.10
CA GLU A 1059 -34.09 0.97 -15.30
C GLU A 1059 -35.08 -0.04 -14.69
N ARG A 1060 -34.61 -1.25 -14.38
CA ARG A 1060 -35.33 -2.28 -13.61
C ARG A 1060 -35.79 -1.79 -12.22
N PHE A 1061 -35.18 -0.74 -11.68
CA PHE A 1061 -35.48 -0.18 -10.36
C PHE A 1061 -36.29 1.10 -10.47
N SER A 1062 -37.27 1.30 -9.57
CA SER A 1062 -38.15 2.47 -9.58
C SER A 1062 -37.46 3.79 -9.21
N ASP A 1063 -36.28 3.71 -8.59
CA ASP A 1063 -35.46 4.81 -8.10
C ASP A 1063 -34.14 4.98 -8.89
N HIS A 1064 -34.02 4.39 -10.08
CA HIS A 1064 -32.82 4.52 -10.93
C HIS A 1064 -32.46 5.99 -11.25
N ALA A 1065 -33.46 6.87 -11.31
CA ALA A 1065 -33.28 8.31 -11.53
C ALA A 1065 -32.67 9.05 -10.31
N GLU A 1066 -32.58 8.42 -9.15
CA GLU A 1066 -31.88 8.94 -7.95
C GLU A 1066 -30.41 8.49 -7.90
N VAL A 1067 -29.96 7.63 -8.81
CA VAL A 1067 -28.56 7.22 -8.94
C VAL A 1067 -27.79 8.35 -9.61
N SER A 1068 -26.82 8.92 -8.91
CA SER A 1068 -25.99 10.01 -9.41
C SER A 1068 -25.26 9.60 -10.69
N GLY A 1069 -25.15 10.52 -11.67
CA GLY A 1069 -24.54 10.22 -12.97
C GLY A 1069 -23.11 9.66 -12.91
N TRP A 1070 -22.32 10.08 -11.92
CA TRP A 1070 -20.97 9.54 -11.66
C TRP A 1070 -20.96 8.11 -11.09
N ALA A 1071 -22.10 7.62 -10.60
CA ALA A 1071 -22.27 6.25 -10.08
C ALA A 1071 -22.98 5.30 -11.04
N GLN A 1072 -23.72 5.80 -12.05
CA GLN A 1072 -24.57 4.97 -12.92
C GLN A 1072 -23.80 3.86 -13.65
N GLY A 1073 -22.61 4.17 -14.19
CA GLY A 1073 -21.73 3.17 -14.82
C GLY A 1073 -21.31 2.06 -13.84
N PRO A 1074 -20.51 2.36 -12.79
CA PRO A 1074 -20.08 1.37 -11.81
C PRO A 1074 -21.22 0.60 -11.14
N ALA A 1075 -22.38 1.22 -10.91
CA ALA A 1075 -23.57 0.56 -10.39
C ALA A 1075 -24.16 -0.46 -11.39
N ALA A 1076 -24.25 -0.12 -12.68
CA ALA A 1076 -24.73 -1.03 -13.72
C ALA A 1076 -23.78 -2.22 -13.95
N GLU A 1077 -22.47 -1.96 -13.94
CA GLU A 1077 -21.40 -2.95 -14.13
C GLU A 1077 -21.37 -3.97 -12.99
N LEU A 1078 -21.33 -3.52 -11.73
CA LEU A 1078 -21.37 -4.39 -10.56
C LEU A 1078 -22.69 -5.18 -10.45
N LEU A 1079 -23.80 -4.63 -10.95
CA LEU A 1079 -25.11 -5.29 -10.96
C LEU A 1079 -25.18 -6.40 -12.01
N ALA A 1080 -24.53 -6.22 -13.17
CA ALA A 1080 -24.41 -7.28 -14.18
C ALA A 1080 -23.42 -8.38 -13.74
N ALA A 1081 -22.35 -8.00 -13.04
CA ALA A 1081 -21.40 -8.93 -12.42
C ALA A 1081 -21.94 -9.62 -11.15
N GLY A 1082 -23.17 -9.30 -10.71
CA GLY A 1082 -23.80 -9.89 -9.52
C GLY A 1082 -23.20 -9.46 -8.17
N MET A 1083 -22.28 -8.50 -8.17
CA MET A 1083 -21.60 -8.01 -6.96
C MET A 1083 -22.48 -7.07 -6.12
N ILE A 1084 -23.42 -6.34 -6.73
CA ILE A 1084 -24.42 -5.55 -6.01
C ILE A 1084 -25.84 -5.92 -6.44
N GLU A 1085 -26.73 -6.06 -5.47
CA GLU A 1085 -28.14 -6.41 -5.66
C GLU A 1085 -29.05 -5.25 -5.22
N GLY A 1086 -30.28 -5.23 -5.74
CA GLY A 1086 -31.33 -4.31 -5.32
C GLY A 1086 -31.89 -4.65 -3.94
N ILE A 1087 -32.45 -3.65 -3.25
CA ILE A 1087 -33.16 -3.85 -1.98
C ILE A 1087 -34.57 -4.34 -2.30
N GLY A 1088 -34.69 -5.66 -2.44
CA GLY A 1088 -35.88 -6.31 -2.98
C GLY A 1088 -36.05 -6.07 -4.48
N ASN A 1089 -37.16 -6.57 -5.04
CA ASN A 1089 -37.37 -6.63 -6.49
C ASN A 1089 -37.75 -5.28 -7.15
N ALA A 1090 -37.44 -4.13 -6.52
CA ALA A 1090 -37.99 -2.83 -6.93
C ALA A 1090 -37.05 -1.62 -6.81
N ALA A 1091 -36.05 -1.62 -5.91
CA ALA A 1091 -35.25 -0.42 -5.62
C ALA A 1091 -33.74 -0.69 -5.57
N PHE A 1092 -32.93 0.27 -6.01
CA PHE A 1092 -31.47 0.25 -5.85
C PHE A 1092 -31.03 0.90 -4.51
N ALA A 1093 -31.79 1.88 -4.03
CA ALA A 1093 -31.55 2.71 -2.86
C ALA A 1093 -30.17 3.40 -2.86
N PRO A 1094 -29.84 4.24 -3.88
CA PRO A 1094 -28.50 4.81 -4.05
C PRO A 1094 -28.05 5.65 -2.85
N GLN A 1095 -28.93 6.49 -2.33
CA GLN A 1095 -28.67 7.42 -1.23
C GLN A 1095 -28.74 6.78 0.17
N ALA A 1096 -29.13 5.51 0.27
CA ALA A 1096 -29.16 4.81 1.56
C ALA A 1096 -27.74 4.47 2.03
N PHE A 1097 -27.46 4.66 3.33
CA PHE A 1097 -26.17 4.28 3.90
C PHE A 1097 -25.98 2.77 3.97
N ALA A 1098 -24.77 2.29 3.67
CA ALA A 1098 -24.42 0.88 3.79
C ALA A 1098 -24.31 0.46 5.27
N THR A 1099 -24.87 -0.70 5.60
CA THR A 1099 -24.67 -1.35 6.91
C THR A 1099 -23.44 -2.26 6.89
N ARG A 1100 -22.89 -2.58 8.08
CA ARG A 1100 -21.73 -3.49 8.21
C ARG A 1100 -21.94 -4.82 7.50
N ALA A 1101 -23.16 -5.38 7.55
CA ALA A 1101 -23.49 -6.59 6.83
C ALA A 1101 -23.49 -6.42 5.32
N GLN A 1102 -24.02 -5.31 4.80
CA GLN A 1102 -23.97 -5.03 3.36
C GLN A 1102 -22.52 -4.83 2.89
N SER A 1103 -21.69 -4.12 3.65
CA SER A 1103 -20.27 -3.92 3.29
C SER A 1103 -19.48 -5.22 3.27
N ALA A 1104 -19.64 -6.10 4.26
CA ALA A 1104 -19.00 -7.42 4.27
C ALA A 1104 -19.47 -8.29 3.09
N ALA A 1105 -20.77 -8.31 2.81
CA ALA A 1105 -21.39 -9.06 1.72
C ALA A 1105 -20.97 -8.57 0.31
N LEU A 1106 -20.70 -7.26 0.15
CA LEU A 1106 -20.13 -6.68 -1.08
C LEU A 1106 -18.68 -7.12 -1.28
N LEU A 1107 -17.85 -7.06 -0.22
CA LEU A 1107 -16.44 -7.46 -0.27
C LEU A 1107 -16.28 -8.97 -0.51
N HIS A 1108 -17.13 -9.80 0.10
CA HIS A 1108 -17.17 -11.23 -0.17
C HIS A 1108 -17.42 -11.54 -1.65
N ARG A 1109 -18.48 -10.93 -2.24
CA ARG A 1109 -18.78 -11.07 -3.69
C ARG A 1109 -17.64 -10.56 -4.57
N MET A 1110 -17.00 -9.44 -4.21
CA MET A 1110 -15.87 -8.88 -4.96
C MET A 1110 -14.68 -9.85 -5.02
N LEU A 1111 -14.28 -10.40 -3.87
CA LEU A 1111 -13.14 -11.32 -3.81
C LEU A 1111 -13.45 -12.65 -4.51
N HIS A 1112 -14.67 -13.17 -4.40
CA HIS A 1112 -15.07 -14.36 -5.14
C HIS A 1112 -15.11 -14.09 -6.65
N TYR A 1113 -15.58 -12.92 -7.10
CA TYR A 1113 -15.55 -12.55 -8.52
C TYR A 1113 -14.12 -12.45 -9.08
N LEU A 1114 -13.19 -11.93 -8.28
CA LEU A 1114 -11.76 -11.85 -8.62
C LEU A 1114 -11.03 -13.21 -8.53
N ASN A 1115 -11.68 -14.28 -8.06
CA ASN A 1115 -11.05 -15.56 -7.68
C ASN A 1115 -9.95 -15.40 -6.62
N PHE A 1116 -10.04 -14.35 -5.79
CA PHE A 1116 -9.16 -14.06 -4.65
C PHE A 1116 -9.54 -14.87 -3.40
N ILE A 1117 -10.67 -15.57 -3.44
CA ILE A 1117 -11.16 -16.59 -2.49
C ILE A 1117 -11.99 -17.62 -3.27
N ASN A 1118 -12.17 -18.80 -2.68
CA ASN A 1118 -13.05 -19.88 -3.16
C ASN A 1118 -13.89 -20.48 -2.01
#